data_AF-A0A7J4FC20-F1
#
_entry.id   AF-A0A7J4FC20-F1
#
_cell.length_a   1.000
_cell.length_b   1.000
_cell.length_c   1.000
_cell.angle_alpha   90.00
_cell.angle_beta   90.00
_cell.angle_gamma   90.00
#
_symmetry.space_group_name_H-M   'P 1'
#
loop_
_entity.id
_entity.type
_entity.pdbx_description
1 polymer ?
#
loop_
_entity_poly.entity_id
_entity_poly.type
_entity_poly.pdbx_seq_one_letter_code
_entity_poly.pdbx_strand_id
1 'polypeptide(L)'
;VAPRREITTVGVAEYSGFITIIGKVLAFNASVGWYNPVPRAMVRVHIDSPYPFAKIITLADEHGGFVVHGIAPTPYVPGNKWFIDAWVLDEETGAIQYAPDLGIYGAKQFAPFVSPLTHPTRSSIVVMKCVPVTLFDIIDPRTERTTMMPDPRLSGYWQGGGGWFYAGGGEVVPQDFVTRGDLLFYGAYYNNWEPLAMVFVPPEARFSILFRLGRPALGRPAMVLVNANEEFPEGQGFKAKGEALVITNTAYRAARDMVLMTNSRYERLKLRNVRSLSADERLAKADDYLAEAKECYGARAYGEAYRKALLAWSWVYRAYSGEVMPLIDDTSTSAFFFFLLIIPSALIIEKLVLHREGRGRLVSILGVGAVLLLIFSYIHPALTVMSISSMALLGATSLILFLLAALILADETERIIKSISLRLLGIHKVERGRVGVAMMSLSTSLENMRKRPFRAFLTLLTIISVAAAFTSLTSVTYYTTVKHVPLQREALYDGIFMKVGYATPPDGPLQMYLVDCAREVVKGKGSVFPRVWYYPPSISNPRIGVEAVISSEGGQASVKAAMGISHEEFALLFEEALSSGRGFIEGEYYACVLPRSIADALEVEVGDRVEVFGLELTVVGIIDTLVLTDVFDLDGFAPAPIDPLFVGSLGFDVVAPAQVAPPSLSLGRAVILPYKLALDLGGYVAAVSIRFPRGIAHEDLVQYSSELVTLLDTAVYVGWGGKVSKASRVSTYLAIGWEIIPVLVVIGAVNVGASILGNVKERGREIFVYSAVGLSPFGATIMYVTESIVYALLGSAIGYFIGFTLNSVLLQLNMLPADFAFNSASVFVIASLAAIVIAALASSSYPASVAAKLITPSLERRWKPPTKPKGDEWTIPLPLKIPSLEETV
;
A
#
# COMPACT_ATOMS: atom_id res chain seq x y z
N VAL A 1 -9.33 -34.44 27.25
CA VAL A 1 -9.81 -33.07 27.51
C VAL A 1 -11.31 -33.03 27.24
N ALA A 2 -12.13 -32.88 28.29
CA ALA A 2 -13.57 -32.67 28.09
C ALA A 2 -13.78 -31.32 27.37
N PRO A 3 -14.70 -31.21 26.40
CA PRO A 3 -14.94 -29.95 25.70
C PRO A 3 -15.42 -28.90 26.70
N ARG A 4 -14.57 -27.91 27.00
CA ARG A 4 -14.97 -26.75 27.76
C ARG A 4 -15.92 -25.96 26.86
N ARG A 5 -17.20 -25.91 27.22
CA ARG A 5 -18.19 -25.07 26.51
C ARG A 5 -17.64 -23.65 26.43
N GLU A 6 -17.68 -23.05 25.24
CA GLU A 6 -17.41 -21.63 25.06
C GLU A 6 -18.58 -20.87 25.72
N ILE A 7 -18.43 -20.53 27.00
CA ILE A 7 -19.45 -19.79 27.75
C ILE A 7 -19.25 -18.32 27.45
N THR A 8 -20.03 -17.78 26.51
CA THR A 8 -20.22 -16.34 26.36
C THR A 8 -21.11 -15.87 27.51
N THR A 9 -20.53 -15.51 28.66
CA THR A 9 -21.26 -14.79 29.70
C THR A 9 -21.43 -13.33 29.27
N VAL A 10 -22.56 -13.02 28.64
CA VAL A 10 -23.01 -11.63 28.50
C VAL A 10 -24.06 -11.40 29.57
N GLY A 11 -23.80 -10.43 30.45
CA GLY A 11 -24.75 -10.02 31.48
C GLY A 11 -26.06 -9.50 30.88
N VAL A 12 -27.10 -9.60 31.71
CA VAL A 12 -28.51 -9.19 31.50
C VAL A 12 -29.43 -10.35 31.07
N ALA A 13 -30.25 -10.78 32.04
CA ALA A 13 -31.18 -11.90 32.00
C ALA A 13 -32.46 -11.67 31.16
N GLU A 14 -32.58 -10.56 30.43
CA GLU A 14 -33.85 -10.14 29.79
C GLU A 14 -34.06 -10.66 28.36
N TYR A 15 -33.04 -11.25 27.72
CA TYR A 15 -33.16 -11.85 26.38
C TYR A 15 -32.62 -13.28 26.36
N SER A 16 -33.34 -14.19 27.01
CA SER A 16 -33.06 -15.62 27.04
C SER A 16 -33.76 -16.32 25.88
N GLY A 17 -33.02 -16.71 24.83
CA GLY A 17 -33.58 -17.50 23.74
C GLY A 17 -32.59 -17.85 22.64
N PHE A 18 -32.79 -19.00 21.99
CA PHE A 18 -32.07 -19.39 20.78
C PHE A 18 -32.94 -19.12 19.54
N ILE A 19 -32.32 -18.58 18.50
CA ILE A 19 -32.97 -18.34 17.20
C ILE A 19 -32.78 -19.56 16.30
N THR A 20 -33.80 -19.83 15.47
CA THR A 20 -33.69 -20.77 14.35
C THR A 20 -33.48 -19.99 13.06
N ILE A 21 -32.46 -20.38 12.28
CA ILE A 21 -32.25 -19.91 10.92
C ILE A 21 -32.91 -20.90 9.95
N ILE A 22 -33.71 -20.37 9.03
CA ILE A 22 -34.35 -21.13 7.95
C ILE A 22 -33.91 -20.53 6.62
N GLY A 23 -33.43 -21.34 5.70
CA GLY A 23 -32.86 -20.85 4.46
C GLY A 23 -32.99 -21.80 3.29
N LYS A 24 -32.55 -21.33 2.13
CA LYS A 24 -32.33 -22.18 0.96
C LYS A 24 -30.91 -22.02 0.44
N VAL A 25 -30.34 -23.11 -0.06
CA VAL A 25 -29.13 -23.13 -0.87
C VAL A 25 -29.55 -22.99 -2.32
N LEU A 26 -29.00 -21.98 -2.98
CA LEU A 26 -29.38 -21.58 -4.33
C LEU A 26 -28.17 -21.56 -5.25
N ALA A 27 -28.35 -21.80 -6.54
CA ALA A 27 -27.34 -21.57 -7.56
C ALA A 27 -27.95 -20.71 -8.68
N PHE A 28 -27.21 -19.69 -9.12
CA PHE A 28 -27.69 -18.82 -10.20
C PHE A 28 -27.62 -19.55 -11.55
N ASN A 29 -28.74 -19.56 -12.27
CA ASN A 29 -28.83 -20.11 -13.61
C ASN A 29 -28.84 -18.98 -14.64
N ALA A 30 -27.73 -18.83 -15.37
CA ALA A 30 -27.56 -17.77 -16.36
C ALA A 30 -28.52 -17.88 -17.56
N SER A 31 -28.99 -19.09 -17.91
CA SER A 31 -29.93 -19.29 -19.02
C SER A 31 -31.34 -18.85 -18.67
N VAL A 32 -31.75 -19.03 -17.41
CA VAL A 32 -33.08 -18.63 -16.91
C VAL A 32 -33.04 -17.19 -16.38
N GLY A 33 -31.88 -16.69 -15.96
CA GLY A 33 -31.73 -15.41 -15.27
C GLY A 33 -32.28 -15.44 -13.84
N TRP A 34 -32.36 -16.62 -13.22
CA TRP A 34 -32.92 -16.80 -11.87
C TRP A 34 -32.18 -17.87 -11.07
N TYR A 35 -32.49 -17.98 -9.77
CA TYR A 35 -31.87 -18.91 -8.84
C TYR A 35 -32.62 -20.25 -8.76
N ASN A 36 -31.88 -21.34 -8.88
CA ASN A 36 -32.37 -22.71 -8.72
C ASN A 36 -31.93 -23.29 -7.36
N PRO A 37 -32.78 -24.09 -6.68
CA PRO A 37 -32.38 -24.76 -5.45
C PRO A 37 -31.31 -25.83 -5.71
N VAL A 38 -30.38 -25.98 -4.78
CA VAL A 38 -29.33 -27.01 -4.82
C VAL A 38 -29.59 -28.04 -3.70
N PRO A 39 -29.94 -29.30 -4.05
CA PRO A 39 -30.25 -30.32 -3.06
C PRO A 39 -29.00 -30.83 -2.34
N ARG A 40 -29.17 -31.36 -1.13
CA ARG A 40 -28.13 -32.11 -0.35
C ARG A 40 -26.82 -31.35 -0.12
N ALA A 41 -26.83 -30.02 -0.19
CA ALA A 41 -25.66 -29.21 0.11
C ALA A 41 -25.35 -29.20 1.62
N MET A 42 -24.07 -29.28 1.97
CA MET A 42 -23.59 -29.15 3.34
C MET A 42 -23.52 -27.66 3.70
N VAL A 43 -24.41 -27.23 4.57
CA VAL A 43 -24.50 -25.85 5.06
C VAL A 43 -23.78 -25.75 6.39
N ARG A 44 -22.89 -24.76 6.51
CA ARG A 44 -22.17 -24.43 7.72
C ARG A 44 -22.56 -23.04 8.19
N VAL A 45 -22.95 -22.95 9.45
CA VAL A 45 -23.24 -21.70 10.15
C VAL A 45 -22.22 -21.53 11.27
N HIS A 46 -21.46 -20.44 11.24
CA HIS A 46 -20.32 -20.28 12.13
C HIS A 46 -20.07 -18.82 12.51
N ILE A 47 -19.31 -18.62 13.58
CA ILE A 47 -18.66 -17.34 13.88
C ILE A 47 -17.22 -17.36 13.37
N ASP A 48 -16.63 -16.19 13.15
CA ASP A 48 -15.24 -16.04 12.71
C ASP A 48 -14.28 -16.36 13.88
N SER A 49 -14.12 -17.66 14.15
CA SER A 49 -13.32 -18.21 15.23
C SER A 49 -12.53 -19.43 14.73
N PRO A 50 -11.26 -19.58 15.13
CA PRO A 50 -10.48 -20.79 14.84
C PRO A 50 -11.00 -22.01 15.61
N TYR A 51 -11.89 -21.83 16.61
CA TYR A 51 -12.40 -22.91 17.44
C TYR A 51 -13.29 -23.88 16.63
N PRO A 52 -12.99 -25.20 16.60
CA PRO A 52 -13.76 -26.16 15.80
C PRO A 52 -15.25 -26.24 16.17
N PHE A 53 -15.59 -26.07 17.45
CA PHE A 53 -16.97 -26.17 17.94
C PHE A 53 -17.78 -24.88 17.76
N ALA A 54 -17.18 -23.82 17.18
CA ALA A 54 -17.87 -22.59 16.81
C ALA A 54 -18.61 -22.69 15.45
N LYS A 55 -18.77 -23.92 14.94
CA LYS A 55 -19.33 -24.24 13.62
C LYS A 55 -20.48 -25.24 13.79
N ILE A 56 -21.65 -24.91 13.28
CA ILE A 56 -22.81 -25.80 13.18
C ILE A 56 -22.94 -26.24 11.73
N ILE A 57 -23.01 -27.54 11.47
CA ILE A 57 -23.11 -28.10 10.12
C ILE A 57 -24.45 -28.83 10.00
N THR A 58 -25.17 -28.60 8.90
CA THR A 58 -26.41 -29.28 8.54
C THR A 58 -26.43 -29.61 7.05
N LEU A 59 -27.31 -30.51 6.63
CA LEU A 59 -27.52 -30.84 5.21
C LEU A 59 -28.83 -30.22 4.72
N ALA A 60 -28.80 -29.69 3.50
CA ALA A 60 -30.00 -29.21 2.83
C ALA A 60 -30.89 -30.38 2.34
N ASP A 61 -32.20 -30.17 2.33
CA ASP A 61 -33.19 -31.11 1.81
C ASP A 61 -33.16 -31.21 0.26
N GLU A 62 -34.06 -32.00 -0.32
CA GLU A 62 -34.19 -32.18 -1.78
C GLU A 62 -34.62 -30.90 -2.54
N HIS A 63 -35.15 -29.92 -1.83
CA HIS A 63 -35.53 -28.61 -2.36
C HIS A 63 -34.51 -27.52 -1.99
N GLY A 64 -33.33 -27.91 -1.50
CA GLY A 64 -32.25 -27.02 -1.06
C GLY A 64 -32.55 -26.27 0.23
N GLY A 65 -33.63 -26.59 0.94
CA GLY A 65 -33.99 -25.99 2.22
C GLY A 65 -33.10 -26.48 3.37
N PHE A 66 -32.75 -25.58 4.30
CA PHE A 66 -32.01 -25.96 5.50
C PHE A 66 -32.58 -25.26 6.73
N VAL A 67 -32.40 -25.90 7.89
CA VAL A 67 -32.81 -25.39 9.20
C VAL A 67 -31.66 -25.58 10.19
N VAL A 68 -31.31 -24.52 10.91
CA VAL A 68 -30.31 -24.55 11.98
C VAL A 68 -30.91 -23.96 13.24
N HIS A 69 -30.87 -24.73 14.32
CA HIS A 69 -31.36 -24.34 15.64
C HIS A 69 -30.21 -23.96 16.58
N GLY A 70 -30.52 -23.29 17.69
CA GLY A 70 -29.53 -23.07 18.76
C GLY A 70 -28.62 -21.85 18.56
N ILE A 71 -29.01 -20.89 17.72
CA ILE A 71 -28.17 -19.74 17.36
C ILE A 71 -28.43 -18.58 18.32
N ALA A 72 -27.37 -17.98 18.85
CA ALA A 72 -27.50 -16.83 19.74
C ALA A 72 -27.96 -15.57 18.97
N PRO A 73 -28.88 -14.76 19.53
CA PRO A 73 -29.35 -13.51 18.92
C PRO A 73 -28.26 -12.42 18.93
N THR A 74 -28.29 -11.51 17.95
CA THR A 74 -27.51 -10.27 17.98
C THR A 74 -28.06 -9.35 19.09
N PRO A 75 -27.23 -8.67 19.92
CA PRO A 75 -25.78 -8.46 19.81
C PRO A 75 -24.90 -9.42 20.64
N TYR A 76 -25.45 -10.56 21.09
CA TYR A 76 -24.75 -11.48 22.01
C TYR A 76 -23.75 -12.41 21.31
N VAL A 77 -23.50 -12.19 20.02
CA VAL A 77 -22.60 -12.98 19.18
C VAL A 77 -21.37 -12.13 18.88
N PRO A 78 -20.15 -12.66 19.04
CA PRO A 78 -18.94 -11.98 18.60
C PRO A 78 -19.04 -11.43 17.17
N GLY A 79 -18.77 -10.13 17.00
CA GLY A 79 -18.89 -9.45 15.70
C GLY A 79 -20.33 -9.21 15.21
N ASN A 80 -21.35 -9.48 16.04
CA ASN A 80 -22.78 -9.25 15.78
C ASN A 80 -23.36 -9.99 14.57
N LYS A 81 -22.67 -11.00 14.03
CA LYS A 81 -23.06 -11.72 12.81
C LYS A 81 -22.65 -13.19 12.85
N TRP A 82 -23.48 -14.03 12.25
CA TRP A 82 -23.17 -15.42 11.91
C TRP A 82 -22.87 -15.51 10.43
N PHE A 83 -21.78 -16.17 10.07
CA PHE A 83 -21.43 -16.50 8.69
C PHE A 83 -22.14 -17.78 8.27
N ILE A 84 -22.66 -17.79 7.05
CA ILE A 84 -23.33 -18.95 6.46
C ILE A 84 -22.66 -19.24 5.13
N ASP A 85 -22.14 -20.44 4.98
CA ASP A 85 -21.56 -20.94 3.74
C ASP A 85 -22.09 -22.36 3.45
N ALA A 86 -22.09 -22.76 2.18
CA ALA A 86 -22.46 -24.12 1.82
C ALA A 86 -21.60 -24.70 0.71
N TRP A 87 -21.51 -26.02 0.72
CA TRP A 87 -20.61 -26.80 -0.11
C TRP A 87 -21.33 -28.05 -0.62
N VAL A 88 -21.06 -28.44 -1.86
CA VAL A 88 -21.47 -29.76 -2.37
C VAL A 88 -20.21 -30.53 -2.71
N LEU A 89 -20.09 -31.73 -2.15
CA LEU A 89 -18.98 -32.63 -2.38
C LEU A 89 -19.42 -33.75 -3.32
N ASP A 90 -18.51 -34.17 -4.17
CA ASP A 90 -18.65 -35.38 -4.96
C ASP A 90 -18.52 -36.61 -4.05
N GLU A 91 -19.50 -37.52 -4.08
CA GLU A 91 -19.56 -38.68 -3.17
C GLU A 91 -18.46 -39.72 -3.46
N GLU A 92 -17.93 -39.79 -4.69
CA GLU A 92 -16.92 -40.77 -5.09
C GLU A 92 -15.49 -40.23 -4.92
N THR A 93 -15.26 -38.97 -5.33
CA THR A 93 -13.93 -38.36 -5.38
C THR A 93 -13.64 -37.46 -4.17
N GLY A 94 -14.66 -37.04 -3.42
CA GLY A 94 -14.53 -36.06 -2.33
C GLY A 94 -14.23 -34.63 -2.82
N ALA A 95 -14.23 -34.38 -4.13
CA ALA A 95 -13.96 -33.07 -4.69
C ALA A 95 -15.12 -32.09 -4.46
N ILE A 96 -14.81 -30.81 -4.24
CA ILE A 96 -15.83 -29.75 -4.10
C ILE A 96 -16.43 -29.46 -5.48
N GLN A 97 -17.68 -29.82 -5.70
CA GLN A 97 -18.43 -29.52 -6.92
C GLN A 97 -19.11 -28.15 -6.89
N TYR A 98 -19.61 -27.74 -5.73
CA TYR A 98 -20.18 -26.41 -5.52
C TYR A 98 -19.57 -25.73 -4.30
N ALA A 99 -19.27 -24.44 -4.46
CA ALA A 99 -18.68 -23.58 -3.44
C ALA A 99 -19.49 -22.28 -3.30
N PRO A 100 -19.38 -21.55 -2.17
CA PRO A 100 -19.99 -20.24 -2.01
C PRO A 100 -19.56 -19.28 -3.12
N ASP A 101 -20.53 -18.60 -3.74
CA ASP A 101 -20.27 -17.62 -4.78
C ASP A 101 -20.06 -16.23 -4.17
N LEU A 102 -18.86 -15.68 -4.32
CA LEU A 102 -18.46 -14.32 -3.93
C LEU A 102 -18.67 -13.31 -5.08
N GLY A 103 -19.12 -13.76 -6.24
CA GLY A 103 -19.39 -12.97 -7.43
C GLY A 103 -20.61 -12.05 -7.33
N ILE A 104 -20.96 -11.44 -8.46
CA ILE A 104 -22.05 -10.44 -8.56
C ILE A 104 -23.41 -11.06 -8.24
N TYR A 105 -23.64 -12.31 -8.63
CA TYR A 105 -24.89 -13.02 -8.42
C TYR A 105 -24.93 -13.80 -7.09
N GLY A 106 -23.80 -13.89 -6.38
CA GLY A 106 -23.69 -14.57 -5.09
C GLY A 106 -23.71 -13.59 -3.92
N ALA A 107 -22.57 -13.43 -3.24
CA ALA A 107 -22.40 -12.66 -2.02
C ALA A 107 -22.78 -11.17 -2.14
N LYS A 108 -22.69 -10.60 -3.35
CA LYS A 108 -23.10 -9.20 -3.61
C LYS A 108 -24.63 -9.02 -3.64
N GLN A 109 -25.38 -10.09 -3.92
CA GLN A 109 -26.84 -10.09 -3.91
C GLN A 109 -27.42 -10.68 -2.63
N PHE A 110 -26.84 -11.77 -2.13
CA PHE A 110 -27.20 -12.44 -0.88
C PHE A 110 -25.99 -12.44 0.05
N ALA A 111 -26.03 -11.62 1.09
CA ALA A 111 -24.93 -11.54 2.04
C ALA A 111 -24.65 -12.91 2.69
N PRO A 112 -23.39 -13.39 2.73
CA PRO A 112 -23.01 -14.68 3.33
C PRO A 112 -22.97 -14.62 4.86
N PHE A 113 -23.70 -13.69 5.46
CA PHE A 113 -23.81 -13.53 6.91
C PHE A 113 -25.20 -13.02 7.28
N VAL A 114 -25.58 -13.26 8.53
CA VAL A 114 -26.85 -12.79 9.09
C VAL A 114 -26.68 -12.32 10.53
N SER A 115 -27.44 -11.29 10.89
CA SER A 115 -27.54 -10.77 12.26
C SER A 115 -28.94 -11.08 12.79
N PRO A 116 -29.13 -12.24 13.44
CA PRO A 116 -30.45 -12.72 13.82
C PRO A 116 -31.02 -11.87 14.97
N LEU A 117 -32.08 -11.11 14.67
CA LEU A 117 -32.83 -10.30 15.62
C LEU A 117 -34.24 -10.85 15.90
N THR A 118 -34.78 -11.68 15.00
CA THR A 118 -36.15 -12.22 15.08
C THR A 118 -36.17 -13.74 14.94
N HIS A 119 -37.10 -14.41 15.63
CA HIS A 119 -37.29 -15.85 15.53
C HIS A 119 -38.56 -16.17 14.70
N PRO A 120 -38.47 -16.98 13.62
CA PRO A 120 -37.25 -17.46 12.96
C PRO A 120 -36.63 -16.39 12.05
N THR A 121 -35.30 -16.44 11.88
CA THR A 121 -34.58 -15.58 10.92
C THR A 121 -34.44 -16.32 9.59
N ARG A 122 -34.71 -15.65 8.47
CA ARG A 122 -34.55 -16.25 7.13
C ARG A 122 -33.28 -15.75 6.45
N SER A 123 -32.45 -16.66 5.96
CA SER A 123 -31.26 -16.32 5.18
C SER A 123 -30.98 -17.40 4.15
N SER A 124 -30.92 -17.04 2.88
CA SER A 124 -30.55 -17.96 1.79
C SER A 124 -29.14 -17.65 1.33
N ILE A 125 -28.43 -18.68 0.89
CA ILE A 125 -27.05 -18.56 0.42
C ILE A 125 -26.94 -19.04 -1.01
N VAL A 126 -25.97 -18.49 -1.74
CA VAL A 126 -25.75 -18.82 -3.15
C VAL A 126 -24.43 -19.55 -3.29
N VAL A 127 -24.48 -20.68 -3.97
CA VAL A 127 -23.34 -21.49 -4.37
C VAL A 127 -23.23 -21.52 -5.89
N MET A 128 -22.04 -21.72 -6.40
CA MET A 128 -21.77 -21.90 -7.83
C MET A 128 -21.10 -23.24 -8.08
N LYS A 129 -21.34 -23.80 -9.27
CA LYS A 129 -20.60 -24.97 -9.74
C LYS A 129 -19.16 -24.53 -10.02
N CYS A 130 -18.18 -25.25 -9.48
CA CYS A 130 -16.79 -24.82 -9.53
C CYS A 130 -15.80 -25.95 -9.72
N VAL A 131 -14.59 -25.57 -10.12
CA VAL A 131 -13.39 -26.40 -10.03
C VAL A 131 -12.54 -25.84 -8.88
N PRO A 132 -12.21 -26.66 -7.86
CA PRO A 132 -11.38 -26.23 -6.74
C PRO A 132 -9.91 -26.18 -7.16
N VAL A 133 -9.22 -25.13 -6.73
CA VAL A 133 -7.80 -24.90 -6.99
C VAL A 133 -7.09 -24.70 -5.66
N THR A 134 -6.17 -25.60 -5.31
CA THR A 134 -5.42 -25.56 -4.05
C THR A 134 -4.06 -24.89 -4.22
N LEU A 135 -3.74 -24.00 -3.29
CA LEU A 135 -2.52 -23.20 -3.22
C LEU A 135 -1.85 -23.39 -1.86
N PHE A 136 -0.52 -23.42 -1.87
CA PHE A 136 0.31 -23.52 -0.67
C PHE A 136 1.12 -22.23 -0.47
N ASP A 137 1.82 -22.12 0.65
CA ASP A 137 2.78 -21.05 0.94
C ASP A 137 2.17 -19.65 0.87
N ILE A 138 0.90 -19.49 1.26
CA ILE A 138 0.24 -18.18 1.32
C ILE A 138 0.70 -17.45 2.59
N ILE A 139 1.89 -16.85 2.50
CA ILE A 139 2.56 -16.11 3.58
C ILE A 139 2.97 -14.70 3.12
N ASP A 140 3.26 -13.80 4.05
CA ASP A 140 3.76 -12.47 3.73
C ASP A 140 5.28 -12.51 3.41
N PRO A 141 5.72 -12.30 2.16
CA PRO A 141 7.14 -12.37 1.78
C PRO A 141 8.00 -11.27 2.42
N ARG A 142 7.38 -10.28 3.08
CA ARG A 142 8.13 -9.21 3.79
C ARG A 142 8.54 -9.63 5.20
N THR A 143 7.78 -10.51 5.84
CA THR A 143 8.01 -10.90 7.24
C THR A 143 8.13 -12.40 7.43
N GLU A 144 7.91 -13.18 6.37
CA GLU A 144 7.99 -14.63 6.33
C GLU A 144 7.12 -15.26 7.45
N ARG A 145 5.86 -14.83 7.50
CA ARG A 145 4.82 -15.34 8.41
C ARG A 145 3.46 -15.35 7.74
N THR A 146 2.54 -16.17 8.25
CA THR A 146 1.13 -16.16 7.84
C THR A 146 0.48 -14.80 8.15
N THR A 147 -0.57 -14.44 7.40
CA THR A 147 -1.21 -13.12 7.53
C THR A 147 -1.97 -12.93 8.84
N MET A 148 -2.29 -14.03 9.54
CA MET A 148 -2.79 -14.04 10.91
C MET A 148 -2.09 -15.13 11.72
N MET A 149 -1.93 -14.90 13.02
CA MET A 149 -1.43 -15.89 13.98
C MET A 149 -2.42 -15.98 15.14
N PRO A 150 -3.14 -17.10 15.32
CA PRO A 150 -4.06 -17.26 16.43
C PRO A 150 -3.29 -17.31 17.75
N ASP A 151 -3.87 -16.76 18.80
CA ASP A 151 -3.38 -16.98 20.16
C ASP A 151 -3.93 -18.34 20.65
N PRO A 152 -3.10 -19.38 20.80
CA PRO A 152 -3.57 -20.72 21.17
C PRO A 152 -4.15 -20.77 22.59
N ARG A 153 -3.89 -19.74 23.41
CA ARG A 153 -4.39 -19.62 24.78
C ARG A 153 -5.85 -19.19 24.82
N LEU A 154 -6.37 -18.66 23.71
CA LEU A 154 -7.74 -18.19 23.57
C LEU A 154 -8.47 -18.89 22.42
N SER A 155 -9.60 -19.51 22.76
CA SER A 155 -10.63 -19.88 21.79
C SER A 155 -11.67 -18.75 21.73
N GLY A 156 -11.49 -17.75 20.87
CA GLY A 156 -12.59 -16.84 20.53
C GLY A 156 -12.23 -15.36 20.29
N TYR A 157 -13.03 -14.74 19.44
CA TYR A 157 -12.97 -13.33 19.02
C TYR A 157 -13.63 -12.44 20.09
N TRP A 158 -12.86 -11.95 21.06
CA TRP A 158 -13.39 -10.98 22.04
C TRP A 158 -13.33 -9.55 21.47
N GLN A 159 -14.35 -8.74 21.75
CA GLN A 159 -14.42 -7.34 21.32
C GLN A 159 -13.17 -6.58 21.82
N GLY A 160 -12.28 -6.18 20.89
CA GLY A 160 -11.05 -5.44 21.22
C GLY A 160 -9.74 -6.03 20.68
N GLY A 161 -9.78 -7.10 19.88
CA GLY A 161 -8.57 -7.71 19.30
C GLY A 161 -8.04 -8.92 20.08
N GLY A 162 -8.86 -9.52 20.95
CA GLY A 162 -8.52 -10.78 21.62
C GLY A 162 -8.54 -11.99 20.67
N GLY A 163 -7.65 -12.95 20.91
CA GLY A 163 -7.59 -14.23 20.19
C GLY A 163 -6.55 -14.33 19.08
N TRP A 164 -5.76 -13.27 18.85
CA TRP A 164 -4.74 -13.23 17.80
C TRP A 164 -3.42 -12.67 18.33
N PHE A 165 -2.34 -13.41 18.09
CA PHE A 165 -0.98 -12.90 18.24
C PHE A 165 -0.60 -11.91 17.14
N TYR A 166 -1.15 -12.07 15.94
CA TYR A 166 -0.99 -11.13 14.83
C TYR A 166 -2.23 -11.16 13.93
N ALA A 167 -2.65 -10.00 13.42
CA ALA A 167 -3.85 -9.85 12.61
C ALA A 167 -3.66 -8.87 11.43
N GLY A 168 -2.69 -9.14 10.54
CA GLY A 168 -2.49 -8.33 9.33
C GLY A 168 -3.53 -8.57 8.25
N GLY A 169 -3.97 -9.82 8.12
CA GLY A 169 -4.94 -10.29 7.13
C GLY A 169 -4.43 -10.25 5.69
N GLY A 170 -5.13 -10.97 4.82
CA GLY A 170 -4.87 -11.03 3.39
C GLY A 170 -6.04 -11.66 2.65
N GLU A 171 -6.00 -11.57 1.33
CA GLU A 171 -7.06 -12.03 0.46
C GLU A 171 -6.47 -12.70 -0.77
N VAL A 172 -7.03 -13.86 -1.13
CA VAL A 172 -6.71 -14.58 -2.36
C VAL A 172 -7.92 -14.44 -3.28
N VAL A 173 -7.70 -13.89 -4.48
CA VAL A 173 -8.77 -13.59 -5.43
C VAL A 173 -8.41 -14.17 -6.80
N PRO A 174 -9.28 -15.04 -7.39
CA PRO A 174 -9.17 -15.39 -8.79
C PRO A 174 -9.65 -14.23 -9.67
N GLN A 175 -8.96 -13.99 -10.76
CA GLN A 175 -9.36 -13.04 -11.78
C GLN A 175 -9.52 -13.71 -13.13
N ASP A 176 -10.42 -13.17 -13.94
CA ASP A 176 -10.53 -13.58 -15.34
C ASP A 176 -9.25 -13.16 -16.07
N PHE A 177 -8.60 -14.11 -16.73
CA PHE A 177 -7.28 -13.88 -17.32
C PHE A 177 -7.33 -12.88 -18.50
N VAL A 178 -8.44 -12.87 -19.25
CA VAL A 178 -8.58 -12.06 -20.48
C VAL A 178 -8.92 -10.61 -20.14
N THR A 179 -9.90 -10.41 -19.28
CA THR A 179 -10.40 -9.09 -18.89
C THR A 179 -9.58 -8.47 -17.76
N ARG A 180 -8.81 -9.28 -17.01
CA ARG A 180 -8.06 -8.87 -15.80
C ARG A 180 -8.96 -8.30 -14.70
N GLY A 181 -10.26 -8.61 -14.76
CA GLY A 181 -11.27 -8.23 -13.79
C GLY A 181 -11.70 -9.41 -12.92
N ASP A 182 -12.59 -9.14 -11.98
CA ASP A 182 -13.21 -10.19 -11.17
C ASP A 182 -14.07 -11.09 -12.08
N LEU A 183 -14.03 -12.39 -11.83
CA LEU A 183 -14.94 -13.34 -12.48
C LEU A 183 -16.39 -13.04 -12.07
N LEU A 184 -17.35 -13.31 -12.96
CA LEU A 184 -18.77 -13.15 -12.66
C LEU A 184 -19.23 -14.07 -11.51
N PHE A 185 -18.67 -15.28 -11.48
CA PHE A 185 -18.85 -16.29 -10.44
C PHE A 185 -17.47 -16.72 -9.97
N TYR A 186 -17.20 -16.64 -8.67
CA TYR A 186 -15.96 -17.12 -8.09
C TYR A 186 -16.10 -17.33 -6.59
N GLY A 187 -15.17 -18.05 -5.98
CA GLY A 187 -15.10 -18.19 -4.54
C GLY A 187 -13.65 -18.29 -4.09
N ALA A 188 -13.41 -18.03 -2.81
CA ALA A 188 -12.12 -18.27 -2.19
C ALA A 188 -12.33 -18.70 -0.74
N TYR A 189 -11.49 -19.63 -0.28
CA TYR A 189 -11.36 -20.04 1.11
C TYR A 189 -9.92 -19.84 1.54
N TYR A 190 -9.70 -18.87 2.43
CA TYR A 190 -8.40 -18.58 3.02
C TYR A 190 -8.60 -18.12 4.46
N ASN A 191 -8.16 -18.94 5.41
CA ASN A 191 -8.36 -18.66 6.83
C ASN A 191 -7.28 -17.73 7.42
N ASN A 192 -6.23 -17.37 6.67
CA ASN A 192 -5.14 -16.47 7.07
C ASN A 192 -4.10 -17.01 8.07
N TRP A 193 -4.42 -18.05 8.83
CA TRP A 193 -3.48 -18.64 9.80
C TRP A 193 -2.83 -19.93 9.33
N GLU A 194 -3.41 -20.60 8.35
CA GLU A 194 -2.74 -21.68 7.62
C GLU A 194 -2.14 -21.13 6.33
N PRO A 195 -0.95 -21.59 5.91
CA PRO A 195 -0.35 -21.22 4.63
C PRO A 195 -1.04 -21.94 3.45
N LEU A 196 -2.34 -22.20 3.54
CA LEU A 196 -3.14 -22.93 2.57
C LEU A 196 -4.32 -22.06 2.15
N ALA A 197 -4.52 -21.92 0.84
CA ALA A 197 -5.74 -21.30 0.30
C ALA A 197 -6.35 -22.18 -0.78
N MET A 198 -7.67 -22.11 -0.89
CA MET A 198 -8.41 -22.69 -1.99
C MET A 198 -9.15 -21.61 -2.74
N VAL A 199 -9.15 -21.71 -4.05
CA VAL A 199 -9.86 -20.80 -4.94
C VAL A 199 -10.82 -21.61 -5.79
N PHE A 200 -12.02 -21.10 -5.98
CA PHE A 200 -13.09 -21.77 -6.70
C PHE A 200 -13.39 -20.94 -7.95
N VAL A 201 -13.30 -21.58 -9.11
CA VAL A 201 -13.51 -20.94 -10.41
C VAL A 201 -14.53 -21.74 -11.23
N PRO A 202 -15.27 -21.09 -12.15
CA PRO A 202 -16.21 -21.80 -13.00
C PRO A 202 -15.50 -22.83 -13.90
N PRO A 203 -16.15 -23.97 -14.22
CA PRO A 203 -15.62 -24.91 -15.20
C PRO A 203 -15.33 -24.22 -16.54
N GLU A 204 -14.26 -24.65 -17.22
CA GLU A 204 -13.74 -24.09 -18.48
C GLU A 204 -13.25 -22.63 -18.41
N ALA A 205 -13.30 -21.97 -17.25
CA ALA A 205 -12.78 -20.62 -17.08
C ALA A 205 -11.25 -20.58 -17.23
N ARG A 206 -10.77 -19.47 -17.79
CA ARG A 206 -9.34 -19.14 -17.86
C ARG A 206 -9.05 -18.04 -16.85
N PHE A 207 -8.23 -18.33 -15.85
CA PHE A 207 -8.08 -17.47 -14.69
C PHE A 207 -6.61 -17.27 -14.28
N SER A 208 -6.37 -16.17 -13.57
CA SER A 208 -5.16 -15.91 -12.80
C SER A 208 -5.51 -15.83 -11.32
N ILE A 209 -4.50 -15.93 -10.45
CA ILE A 209 -4.70 -15.85 -9.01
C ILE A 209 -3.83 -14.74 -8.46
N LEU A 210 -4.43 -13.86 -7.66
CA LEU A 210 -3.75 -12.82 -6.93
C LEU A 210 -3.85 -13.07 -5.44
N PHE A 211 -2.76 -12.88 -4.72
CA PHE A 211 -2.75 -12.80 -3.27
C PHE A 211 -2.34 -11.39 -2.85
N ARG A 212 -3.17 -10.73 -2.05
CA ARG A 212 -2.96 -9.37 -1.55
C ARG A 212 -2.91 -9.36 -0.03
N LEU A 213 -2.06 -8.49 0.51
CA LEU A 213 -1.86 -8.33 1.95
C LEU A 213 -2.72 -7.17 2.49
N GLY A 214 -3.16 -7.28 3.75
CA GLY A 214 -3.88 -6.25 4.49
C GLY A 214 -5.40 -6.46 4.59
N ARG A 215 -6.04 -5.65 5.43
CA ARG A 215 -7.51 -5.58 5.62
C ARG A 215 -7.96 -4.10 5.62
N PRO A 216 -8.59 -3.59 4.55
CA PRO A 216 -8.88 -4.24 3.27
C PRO A 216 -7.61 -4.43 2.41
N ALA A 217 -7.59 -5.47 1.59
CA ALA A 217 -6.44 -5.86 0.75
C ALA A 217 -6.32 -4.97 -0.51
N LEU A 218 -6.08 -3.67 -0.31
CA LEU A 218 -5.96 -2.66 -1.37
C LEU A 218 -4.53 -2.50 -1.91
N GLY A 219 -3.56 -3.17 -1.28
CA GLY A 219 -2.15 -3.12 -1.67
C GLY A 219 -1.85 -3.85 -2.98
N ARG A 220 -0.63 -3.65 -3.49
CA ARG A 220 -0.09 -4.43 -4.61
C ARG A 220 -0.09 -5.93 -4.25
N PRO A 221 -0.34 -6.83 -5.22
CA PRO A 221 -0.35 -8.26 -4.95
C PRO A 221 1.04 -8.71 -4.49
N ALA A 222 1.07 -9.48 -3.40
CA ALA A 222 2.26 -10.14 -2.90
C ALA A 222 2.63 -11.38 -3.72
N MET A 223 1.62 -12.06 -4.26
CA MET A 223 1.82 -13.17 -5.21
C MET A 223 0.86 -13.02 -6.41
N VAL A 224 1.40 -13.35 -7.58
CA VAL A 224 0.68 -13.35 -8.86
C VAL A 224 0.99 -14.67 -9.57
N LEU A 225 -0.05 -15.47 -9.82
CA LEU A 225 0.05 -16.72 -10.57
C LEU A 225 -0.70 -16.56 -11.90
N VAL A 226 0.03 -16.65 -13.00
CA VAL A 226 -0.47 -16.42 -14.36
C VAL A 226 -0.03 -17.48 -15.37
N ASN A 227 0.69 -18.51 -14.91
CA ASN A 227 1.27 -19.56 -15.77
C ASN A 227 2.16 -18.94 -16.87
N ALA A 228 3.20 -18.22 -16.45
CA ALA A 228 4.14 -17.55 -17.35
C ALA A 228 5.21 -18.49 -17.88
N ASN A 229 5.69 -18.17 -19.09
CA ASN A 229 6.85 -18.78 -19.72
C ASN A 229 7.65 -17.69 -20.47
N GLU A 230 8.80 -18.05 -21.03
CA GLU A 230 9.69 -17.07 -21.69
C GLU A 230 9.05 -16.43 -22.94
N GLU A 231 8.21 -17.16 -23.68
CA GLU A 231 7.50 -16.64 -24.85
C GLU A 231 6.32 -15.72 -24.47
N PHE A 232 5.65 -16.01 -23.35
CA PHE A 232 4.50 -15.30 -22.81
C PHE A 232 4.76 -14.90 -21.34
N PRO A 233 5.56 -13.84 -21.10
CA PRO A 233 5.94 -13.43 -19.74
C PRO A 233 4.78 -12.89 -18.89
N GLU A 234 3.72 -12.37 -19.51
CA GLU A 234 2.48 -11.96 -18.83
C GLU A 234 1.55 -13.14 -18.52
N GLY A 235 1.96 -14.37 -18.86
CA GLY A 235 1.20 -15.57 -18.61
C GLY A 235 0.30 -16.02 -19.75
N GLN A 236 -0.22 -17.22 -19.59
CA GLN A 236 -1.31 -17.77 -20.37
C GLN A 236 -2.53 -18.11 -19.49
N GLY A 237 -2.53 -17.78 -18.21
CA GLY A 237 -3.57 -18.19 -17.27
C GLY A 237 -3.66 -19.71 -17.07
N PHE A 238 -4.38 -20.10 -16.04
CA PHE A 238 -4.74 -21.49 -15.77
C PHE A 238 -6.10 -21.79 -16.38
N LYS A 239 -6.28 -23.00 -16.91
CA LYS A 239 -7.56 -23.46 -17.46
C LYS A 239 -8.19 -24.48 -16.52
N ALA A 240 -9.43 -24.22 -16.09
CA ALA A 240 -10.20 -25.11 -15.23
C ALA A 240 -10.84 -26.25 -16.05
N LYS A 241 -10.12 -27.37 -16.27
CA LYS A 241 -10.57 -28.51 -17.10
C LYS A 241 -11.53 -29.48 -16.38
N GLY A 242 -12.38 -28.98 -15.48
CA GLY A 242 -13.37 -29.80 -14.74
C GLY A 242 -12.82 -30.65 -13.58
N GLU A 243 -11.52 -30.94 -13.54
CA GLU A 243 -10.86 -31.66 -12.43
C GLU A 243 -10.22 -30.70 -11.41
N ALA A 244 -10.18 -31.12 -10.14
CA ALA A 244 -9.52 -30.38 -9.07
C ALA A 244 -8.04 -30.12 -9.39
N LEU A 245 -7.61 -28.86 -9.31
CA LEU A 245 -6.26 -28.44 -9.65
C LEU A 245 -5.44 -28.20 -8.39
N VAL A 246 -4.25 -28.81 -8.30
CA VAL A 246 -3.31 -28.55 -7.20
C VAL A 246 -2.07 -27.86 -7.77
N ILE A 247 -1.81 -26.63 -7.33
CA ILE A 247 -0.61 -25.90 -7.74
C ILE A 247 0.53 -26.29 -6.79
N THR A 248 1.35 -27.25 -7.22
CA THR A 248 2.51 -27.69 -6.44
C THR A 248 3.65 -26.68 -6.49
N ASN A 249 4.46 -26.62 -5.42
CA ASN A 249 5.57 -25.68 -5.26
C ASN A 249 5.13 -24.23 -5.51
N THR A 250 4.08 -23.80 -4.79
CA THR A 250 3.41 -22.53 -5.07
C THR A 250 4.38 -21.36 -4.93
N ALA A 251 5.23 -21.32 -3.89
CA ALA A 251 6.26 -20.29 -3.73
C ALA A 251 7.20 -20.18 -4.95
N TYR A 252 7.69 -21.31 -5.47
CA TYR A 252 8.56 -21.33 -6.65
C TYR A 252 7.85 -20.86 -7.92
N ARG A 253 6.61 -21.32 -8.15
CA ARG A 253 5.82 -20.90 -9.32
C ARG A 253 5.44 -19.42 -9.24
N ALA A 254 5.11 -18.93 -8.05
CA ALA A 254 4.85 -17.52 -7.80
C ALA A 254 6.10 -16.67 -8.09
N ALA A 255 7.26 -17.06 -7.56
CA ALA A 255 8.53 -16.39 -7.84
C ALA A 255 8.81 -16.35 -9.34
N ARG A 256 8.73 -17.50 -10.03
CA ARG A 256 8.98 -17.60 -11.48
C ARG A 256 8.03 -16.72 -12.30
N ASP A 257 6.72 -16.81 -12.05
CA ASP A 257 5.73 -16.05 -12.79
C ASP A 257 5.91 -14.55 -12.56
N MET A 258 6.17 -14.14 -11.31
CA MET A 258 6.46 -12.74 -10.99
C MET A 258 7.78 -12.25 -11.59
N VAL A 259 8.82 -13.08 -11.64
CA VAL A 259 10.13 -12.71 -12.21
C VAL A 259 9.99 -12.45 -13.70
N LEU A 260 9.40 -13.39 -14.45
CA LEU A 260 9.17 -13.23 -15.89
C LEU A 260 8.30 -12.00 -16.20
N MET A 261 7.21 -11.82 -15.46
CA MET A 261 6.32 -10.67 -15.62
C MET A 261 7.04 -9.35 -15.30
N THR A 262 7.79 -9.30 -14.19
CA THR A 262 8.47 -8.08 -13.73
C THR A 262 9.63 -7.72 -14.65
N ASN A 263 10.44 -8.70 -15.09
CA ASN A 263 11.49 -8.51 -16.07
C ASN A 263 10.92 -8.00 -17.40
N SER A 264 9.84 -8.60 -17.92
CA SER A 264 9.22 -8.14 -19.17
C SER A 264 8.71 -6.70 -19.09
N ARG A 265 8.08 -6.33 -17.96
CA ARG A 265 7.60 -4.97 -17.72
C ARG A 265 8.76 -3.98 -17.57
N TYR A 266 9.81 -4.36 -16.85
CA TYR A 266 10.97 -3.52 -16.63
C TYR A 266 11.78 -3.32 -17.92
N GLU A 267 11.97 -4.35 -18.74
CA GLU A 267 12.66 -4.22 -20.03
C GLU A 267 11.93 -3.26 -20.98
N ARG A 268 10.58 -3.23 -20.97
CA ARG A 268 9.81 -2.22 -21.74
C ARG A 268 10.07 -0.79 -21.27
N LEU A 269 10.26 -0.57 -19.98
CA LEU A 269 10.63 0.73 -19.41
C LEU A 269 12.08 1.10 -19.77
N LYS A 270 13.00 0.14 -19.64
CA LYS A 270 14.42 0.28 -19.94
C LYS A 270 14.69 0.61 -21.41
N LEU A 271 13.97 -0.02 -22.34
CA LEU A 271 13.99 0.33 -23.78
C LEU A 271 13.59 1.79 -24.07
N ARG A 272 12.91 2.43 -23.12
CA ARG A 272 12.48 3.83 -23.18
C ARG A 272 13.24 4.72 -22.20
N ASN A 273 14.41 4.27 -21.74
CA ASN A 273 15.32 4.97 -20.83
C ASN A 273 14.75 5.29 -19.44
N VAL A 274 13.66 4.62 -19.01
CA VAL A 274 13.16 4.69 -17.64
C VAL A 274 13.75 3.52 -16.85
N ARG A 275 14.68 3.80 -15.95
CA ARG A 275 15.51 2.78 -15.29
C ARG A 275 15.67 3.05 -13.80
N SER A 276 15.82 2.00 -13.00
CA SER A 276 16.16 2.07 -11.57
C SER A 276 17.30 1.10 -11.27
N LEU A 277 18.41 1.62 -10.73
CA LEU A 277 19.56 0.79 -10.35
C LEU A 277 19.17 -0.27 -9.31
N SER A 278 18.28 0.09 -8.38
CA SER A 278 17.76 -0.85 -7.37
C SER A 278 16.86 -1.93 -7.99
N ALA A 279 16.21 -1.68 -9.12
CA ALA A 279 15.43 -2.69 -9.83
C ALA A 279 16.33 -3.73 -10.51
N ASP A 280 17.38 -3.28 -11.23
CA ASP A 280 18.34 -4.17 -11.89
C ASP A 280 19.01 -5.11 -10.85
N GLU A 281 19.46 -4.60 -9.69
CA GLU A 281 20.07 -5.42 -8.63
C GLU A 281 19.10 -6.47 -8.06
N ARG A 282 17.86 -6.08 -7.75
CA ARG A 282 16.87 -6.96 -7.12
C ARG A 282 16.39 -8.05 -8.07
N LEU A 283 16.21 -7.72 -9.34
CA LEU A 283 15.81 -8.70 -10.35
C LEU A 283 16.91 -9.72 -10.60
N ALA A 284 18.18 -9.27 -10.68
CA ALA A 284 19.31 -10.18 -10.79
C ALA A 284 19.37 -11.17 -9.61
N LYS A 285 19.23 -10.69 -8.37
CA LYS A 285 19.18 -11.57 -7.18
C LYS A 285 17.98 -12.53 -7.21
N ALA A 286 16.81 -12.06 -7.65
CA ALA A 286 15.64 -12.92 -7.79
C ALA A 286 15.87 -14.04 -8.82
N ASP A 287 16.46 -13.71 -9.97
CA ASP A 287 16.82 -14.66 -11.02
C ASP A 287 17.84 -15.69 -10.53
N ASP A 288 18.89 -15.25 -9.81
CA ASP A 288 19.92 -16.13 -9.24
C ASP A 288 19.31 -17.14 -8.25
N TYR A 289 18.56 -16.69 -7.25
CA TYR A 289 17.91 -17.60 -6.28
C TYR A 289 16.88 -18.52 -6.95
N LEU A 290 16.18 -18.05 -7.99
CA LEU A 290 15.22 -18.85 -8.75
C LEU A 290 15.93 -19.96 -9.56
N ALA A 291 17.08 -19.65 -10.15
CA ALA A 291 17.92 -20.62 -10.86
C ALA A 291 18.48 -21.67 -9.88
N GLU A 292 19.07 -21.24 -8.76
CA GLU A 292 19.57 -22.15 -7.72
C GLU A 292 18.44 -23.04 -7.16
N ALA A 293 17.24 -22.50 -6.95
CA ALA A 293 16.08 -23.28 -6.51
C ALA A 293 15.70 -24.37 -7.53
N LYS A 294 15.73 -24.05 -8.83
CA LYS A 294 15.44 -25.00 -9.93
C LYS A 294 16.46 -26.15 -9.94
N GLU A 295 17.74 -25.85 -9.75
CA GLU A 295 18.80 -26.86 -9.64
C GLU A 295 18.58 -27.79 -8.44
N CYS A 296 18.27 -27.22 -7.27
CA CYS A 296 17.98 -27.98 -6.05
C CYS A 296 16.75 -28.89 -6.22
N TYR A 297 15.69 -28.43 -6.90
CA TYR A 297 14.53 -29.27 -7.25
C TYR A 297 14.94 -30.42 -8.17
N GLY A 298 15.81 -30.17 -9.14
CA GLY A 298 16.38 -31.22 -10.02
C GLY A 298 17.20 -32.26 -9.25
N ALA A 299 17.97 -31.80 -8.25
CA ALA A 299 18.76 -32.64 -7.36
C ALA A 299 17.95 -33.33 -6.24
N ARG A 300 16.64 -33.08 -6.15
CA ARG A 300 15.74 -33.57 -5.08
C ARG A 300 16.10 -33.07 -3.67
N ALA A 301 16.85 -31.97 -3.56
CA ALA A 301 17.17 -31.30 -2.31
C ALA A 301 16.02 -30.34 -1.93
N TYR A 302 14.85 -30.89 -1.59
CA TYR A 302 13.61 -30.11 -1.46
C TYR A 302 13.64 -29.03 -0.37
N GLY A 303 14.32 -29.28 0.76
CA GLY A 303 14.45 -28.29 1.83
C GLY A 303 15.20 -27.04 1.38
N GLU A 304 16.35 -27.22 0.72
CA GLU A 304 17.13 -26.12 0.15
C GLU A 304 16.39 -25.43 -1.00
N ALA A 305 15.74 -26.20 -1.88
CA ALA A 305 14.94 -25.67 -2.97
C ALA A 305 13.80 -24.77 -2.45
N TYR A 306 13.15 -25.16 -1.35
CA TYR A 306 12.08 -24.40 -0.73
C TYR A 306 12.59 -23.07 -0.15
N ARG A 307 13.70 -23.08 0.61
CA ARG A 307 14.31 -21.85 1.16
C ARG A 307 14.69 -20.85 0.07
N LYS A 308 15.35 -21.33 -0.98
CA LYS A 308 15.74 -20.50 -2.14
C LYS A 308 14.52 -19.97 -2.89
N ALA A 309 13.44 -20.76 -3.00
CA ALA A 309 12.20 -20.32 -3.62
C ALA A 309 11.51 -19.20 -2.83
N LEU A 310 11.50 -19.26 -1.50
CA LEU A 310 11.01 -18.17 -0.64
C LEU A 310 11.84 -16.90 -0.82
N LEU A 311 13.17 -17.00 -0.81
CA LEU A 311 14.04 -15.84 -1.06
C LEU A 311 13.84 -15.24 -2.44
N ALA A 312 13.75 -16.07 -3.49
CA ALA A 312 13.46 -15.61 -4.85
C ALA A 312 12.12 -14.85 -4.91
N TRP A 313 11.09 -15.37 -4.24
CA TRP A 313 9.79 -14.72 -4.15
C TRP A 313 9.87 -13.37 -3.42
N SER A 314 10.59 -13.30 -2.31
CA SER A 314 10.74 -12.07 -1.52
C SER A 314 11.55 -11.00 -2.28
N TRP A 315 12.60 -11.39 -3.00
CA TRP A 315 13.34 -10.48 -3.90
C TRP A 315 12.49 -9.94 -5.04
N VAL A 316 11.77 -10.80 -5.75
CA VAL A 316 10.92 -10.34 -6.86
C VAL A 316 9.76 -9.51 -6.37
N TYR A 317 9.19 -9.81 -5.19
CA TYR A 317 8.20 -8.95 -4.57
C TYR A 317 8.76 -7.55 -4.33
N ARG A 318 9.99 -7.41 -3.78
CA ARG A 318 10.65 -6.11 -3.60
C ARG A 318 10.98 -5.40 -4.91
N ALA A 319 11.32 -6.13 -5.96
CA ALA A 319 11.51 -5.54 -7.30
C ALA A 319 10.18 -5.02 -7.87
N TYR A 320 9.15 -5.87 -7.86
CA TYR A 320 7.82 -5.58 -8.39
C TYR A 320 7.13 -4.46 -7.63
N SER A 321 6.96 -4.61 -6.31
CA SER A 321 6.19 -3.69 -5.48
C SER A 321 7.00 -2.46 -5.08
N GLY A 322 8.33 -2.56 -5.00
CA GLY A 322 9.19 -1.48 -4.50
C GLY A 322 9.78 -0.58 -5.59
N GLU A 323 9.96 -1.10 -6.81
CA GLU A 323 10.70 -0.38 -7.86
C GLU A 323 9.93 -0.30 -9.18
N VAL A 324 9.57 -1.45 -9.78
CA VAL A 324 9.00 -1.48 -11.14
C VAL A 324 7.60 -0.89 -11.19
N MET A 325 6.70 -1.28 -10.29
CA MET A 325 5.34 -0.71 -10.29
C MET A 325 5.30 0.77 -9.92
N PRO A 326 6.07 1.30 -8.96
CA PRO A 326 6.23 2.75 -8.80
C PRO A 326 6.67 3.46 -10.08
N LEU A 327 7.61 2.92 -10.85
CA LEU A 327 8.02 3.52 -12.14
C LEU A 327 6.86 3.53 -13.15
N ILE A 328 6.05 2.47 -13.19
CA ILE A 328 4.84 2.40 -14.05
C ILE A 328 3.79 3.41 -13.59
N ASP A 329 3.55 3.54 -12.29
CA ASP A 329 2.57 4.47 -11.71
C ASP A 329 3.00 5.93 -11.92
N ASP A 330 4.29 6.24 -11.75
CA ASP A 330 4.88 7.55 -12.05
C ASP A 330 4.70 7.90 -13.54
N THR A 331 5.05 6.95 -14.41
CA THR A 331 4.89 7.10 -15.87
C THR A 331 3.42 7.30 -16.26
N SER A 332 2.50 6.60 -15.58
CA SER A 332 1.06 6.74 -15.83
C SER A 332 0.52 8.09 -15.36
N THR A 333 0.97 8.54 -14.19
CA THR A 333 0.59 9.83 -13.60
C THR A 333 1.12 10.99 -14.42
N SER A 334 2.38 10.93 -14.88
CA SER A 334 2.95 11.94 -15.76
C SER A 334 2.22 12.02 -17.10
N ALA A 335 1.82 10.88 -17.67
CA ALA A 335 1.07 10.87 -18.93
C ALA A 335 -0.31 11.52 -18.80
N PHE A 336 -1.02 11.27 -17.70
CA PHE A 336 -2.30 11.93 -17.44
C PHE A 336 -2.14 13.46 -17.39
N PHE A 337 -1.09 13.97 -16.75
CA PHE A 337 -0.76 15.40 -16.76
C PHE A 337 -0.47 15.93 -18.17
N PHE A 338 0.30 15.19 -18.97
CA PHE A 338 0.57 15.59 -20.36
C PHE A 338 -0.68 15.54 -21.24
N PHE A 339 -1.62 14.61 -21.05
CA PHE A 339 -2.90 14.65 -21.75
C PHE A 339 -3.71 15.91 -21.39
N LEU A 340 -3.71 16.28 -20.11
CA LEU A 340 -4.32 17.55 -19.65
C LEU A 340 -3.64 18.78 -20.26
N LEU A 341 -2.35 18.72 -20.59
CA LEU A 341 -1.60 19.81 -21.23
C LEU A 341 -1.76 19.84 -22.76
N ILE A 342 -1.82 18.67 -23.42
CA ILE A 342 -1.92 18.53 -24.87
C ILE A 342 -3.26 19.06 -25.37
N ILE A 343 -4.38 18.77 -24.67
CA ILE A 343 -5.71 19.16 -25.14
C ILE A 343 -5.87 20.70 -25.23
N PRO A 344 -5.58 21.49 -24.17
CA PRO A 344 -5.57 22.96 -24.25
C PRO A 344 -4.54 23.48 -25.25
N SER A 345 -3.35 22.87 -25.30
CA SER A 345 -2.30 23.24 -26.26
C SER A 345 -2.78 23.08 -27.71
N ALA A 346 -3.51 22.02 -28.03
CA ALA A 346 -4.09 21.80 -29.35
C ALA A 346 -5.11 22.90 -29.72
N LEU A 347 -5.98 23.28 -28.78
CA LEU A 347 -6.95 24.38 -28.98
C LEU A 347 -6.24 25.73 -29.23
N ILE A 348 -5.17 25.99 -28.49
CA ILE A 348 -4.40 27.22 -28.59
C ILE A 348 -3.61 27.25 -29.92
N ILE A 349 -2.89 26.17 -30.26
CA ILE A 349 -2.10 26.07 -31.50
C ILE A 349 -3.01 26.20 -32.72
N GLU A 350 -4.18 25.55 -32.71
CA GLU A 350 -5.15 25.68 -33.78
C GLU A 350 -5.55 27.15 -33.99
N LYS A 351 -5.88 27.85 -32.91
CA LYS A 351 -6.31 29.26 -32.97
C LYS A 351 -5.18 30.23 -33.32
N LEU A 352 -3.93 29.92 -32.94
CA LEU A 352 -2.75 30.74 -33.20
C LEU A 352 -2.23 30.58 -34.64
N VAL A 353 -2.25 29.36 -35.19
CA VAL A 353 -1.62 29.02 -36.47
C VAL A 353 -2.63 28.81 -37.61
N LEU A 354 -3.65 27.99 -37.41
CA LEU A 354 -4.55 27.52 -38.48
C LEU A 354 -5.81 28.39 -38.64
N HIS A 355 -6.41 28.83 -37.53
CA HIS A 355 -7.55 29.73 -37.46
C HIS A 355 -8.71 29.36 -38.40
N ARG A 356 -9.14 28.09 -38.38
CA ARG A 356 -10.29 27.67 -39.18
C ARG A 356 -11.59 27.98 -38.44
N GLU A 357 -12.67 28.18 -39.20
CA GLU A 357 -14.01 28.42 -38.65
C GLU A 357 -14.96 27.25 -38.90
N GLY A 358 -16.05 27.19 -38.13
CA GLY A 358 -17.10 26.18 -38.27
C GLY A 358 -16.60 24.74 -38.07
N ARG A 359 -17.09 23.82 -38.90
CA ARG A 359 -16.71 22.38 -38.85
C ARG A 359 -15.22 22.16 -39.13
N GLY A 360 -14.61 22.99 -39.97
CA GLY A 360 -13.19 22.91 -40.30
C GLY A 360 -12.28 23.15 -39.09
N ARG A 361 -12.76 23.90 -38.10
CA ARG A 361 -12.08 24.14 -36.81
C ARG A 361 -11.96 22.88 -35.96
N LEU A 362 -13.04 22.11 -35.89
CA LEU A 362 -13.05 20.89 -35.09
C LEU A 362 -12.07 19.86 -35.69
N VAL A 363 -12.04 19.76 -37.02
CA VAL A 363 -11.08 18.91 -37.74
C VAL A 363 -9.64 19.37 -37.53
N SER A 364 -9.36 20.68 -37.55
CA SER A 364 -8.00 21.18 -37.29
C SER A 364 -7.56 20.94 -35.84
N ILE A 365 -8.44 21.12 -34.84
CA ILE A 365 -8.14 20.81 -33.44
C ILE A 365 -7.80 19.32 -33.28
N LEU A 366 -8.62 18.44 -33.85
CA LEU A 366 -8.38 16.99 -33.81
C LEU A 366 -7.08 16.62 -34.52
N GLY A 367 -6.78 17.23 -35.66
CA GLY A 367 -5.53 17.02 -36.38
C GLY A 367 -4.30 17.46 -35.58
N VAL A 368 -4.31 18.66 -35.00
CA VAL A 368 -3.21 19.16 -34.15
C VAL A 368 -3.07 18.28 -32.91
N GLY A 369 -4.16 17.92 -32.25
CA GLY A 369 -4.16 17.01 -31.10
C GLY A 369 -3.58 15.64 -31.45
N ALA A 370 -3.95 15.07 -32.60
CA ALA A 370 -3.41 13.80 -33.08
C ALA A 370 -1.90 13.87 -33.34
N VAL A 371 -1.41 14.98 -33.93
CA VAL A 371 0.03 15.18 -34.14
C VAL A 371 0.78 15.31 -32.82
N LEU A 372 0.25 16.07 -31.85
CA LEU A 372 0.85 16.19 -30.51
C LEU A 372 0.86 14.85 -29.76
N LEU A 373 -0.22 14.08 -29.85
CA LEU A 373 -0.29 12.73 -29.26
C LEU A 373 0.68 11.77 -29.95
N LEU A 374 0.85 11.87 -31.26
CA LEU A 374 1.83 11.08 -32.01
C LEU A 374 3.25 11.41 -31.56
N ILE A 375 3.61 12.70 -31.46
CA ILE A 375 4.91 13.13 -30.92
C ILE A 375 5.08 12.61 -29.49
N PHE A 376 4.06 12.77 -28.64
CA PHE A 376 4.06 12.25 -27.28
C PHE A 376 4.25 10.72 -27.23
N SER A 377 3.69 9.96 -28.17
CA SER A 377 3.83 8.49 -28.21
C SER A 377 5.26 8.00 -28.52
N TYR A 378 6.04 8.79 -29.26
CA TYR A 378 7.44 8.46 -29.54
C TYR A 378 8.36 8.82 -28.37
N ILE A 379 8.04 9.91 -27.69
CA ILE A 379 8.84 10.49 -26.59
C ILE A 379 8.52 9.78 -25.26
N HIS A 380 7.25 9.71 -24.88
CA HIS A 380 6.83 9.29 -23.55
C HIS A 380 6.45 7.79 -23.51
N PRO A 381 6.99 6.97 -22.60
CA PRO A 381 6.77 5.52 -22.57
C PRO A 381 5.33 5.11 -22.23
N ALA A 382 4.59 5.95 -21.51
CA ALA A 382 3.26 5.63 -20.99
C ALA A 382 2.29 4.99 -21.98
N LEU A 383 2.20 5.45 -23.23
CA LEU A 383 1.25 4.87 -24.18
C LEU A 383 1.54 3.40 -24.52
N THR A 384 2.78 2.96 -24.32
CA THR A 384 3.23 1.58 -24.55
C THR A 384 3.27 0.73 -23.28
N VAL A 385 3.43 1.37 -22.12
CA VAL A 385 3.56 0.69 -20.81
C VAL A 385 2.20 0.53 -20.12
N MET A 386 1.31 1.51 -20.26
CA MET A 386 -0.03 1.45 -19.69
C MET A 386 -0.85 0.38 -20.41
N SER A 387 -1.45 -0.53 -19.64
CA SER A 387 -2.33 -1.58 -20.15
C SER A 387 -3.53 -1.01 -20.91
N ILE A 388 -4.07 0.14 -20.48
CA ILE A 388 -5.20 0.83 -21.12
C ILE A 388 -4.96 2.35 -21.14
N SER A 389 -4.10 2.81 -22.04
CA SER A 389 -3.78 4.24 -22.20
C SER A 389 -4.98 5.09 -22.66
N SER A 390 -5.92 4.49 -23.37
CA SER A 390 -7.16 5.14 -23.83
C SER A 390 -8.03 5.64 -22.67
N MET A 391 -8.08 4.92 -21.55
CA MET A 391 -8.86 5.31 -20.37
C MET A 391 -8.30 6.58 -19.71
N ALA A 392 -6.97 6.71 -19.66
CA ALA A 392 -6.35 7.94 -19.15
C ALA A 392 -6.65 9.15 -20.04
N LEU A 393 -6.62 8.97 -21.37
CA LEU A 393 -6.99 10.01 -22.33
C LEU A 393 -8.48 10.40 -22.23
N LEU A 394 -9.37 9.40 -22.12
CA LEU A 394 -10.81 9.62 -21.90
C LEU A 394 -11.06 10.31 -20.57
N GLY A 395 -10.36 9.92 -19.50
CA GLY A 395 -10.43 10.56 -18.19
C GLY A 395 -10.00 12.02 -18.24
N ALA A 396 -8.87 12.33 -18.89
CA ALA A 396 -8.40 13.71 -19.06
C ALA A 396 -9.40 14.55 -19.88
N THR A 397 -9.93 13.97 -20.96
CA THR A 397 -10.95 14.63 -21.80
C THR A 397 -12.24 14.87 -21.02
N SER A 398 -12.71 13.87 -20.27
CA SER A 398 -13.90 13.97 -19.42
C SER A 398 -13.69 15.01 -18.31
N LEU A 399 -12.49 15.09 -17.73
CA LEU A 399 -12.17 16.10 -16.72
C LEU A 399 -12.22 17.51 -17.31
N ILE A 400 -11.69 17.72 -18.53
CA ILE A 400 -11.78 19.02 -19.22
C ILE A 400 -13.24 19.35 -19.56
N LEU A 401 -14.03 18.39 -20.06
CA LEU A 401 -15.45 18.59 -20.33
C LEU A 401 -16.22 18.94 -19.05
N PHE A 402 -15.90 18.27 -17.94
CA PHE A 402 -16.48 18.56 -16.63
C PHE A 402 -16.08 19.95 -16.14
N LEU A 403 -14.82 20.36 -16.29
CA LEU A 403 -14.35 21.71 -15.95
C LEU A 403 -15.06 22.78 -16.80
N LEU A 404 -15.24 22.55 -18.10
CA LEU A 404 -15.97 23.45 -18.98
C LEU A 404 -17.44 23.54 -18.57
N ALA A 405 -18.10 22.41 -18.29
CA ALA A 405 -19.47 22.38 -17.80
C ALA A 405 -19.60 23.11 -16.45
N ALA A 406 -18.66 22.90 -15.53
CA ALA A 406 -18.61 23.60 -14.24
C ALA A 406 -18.43 25.12 -14.41
N LEU A 407 -17.59 25.58 -15.35
CA LEU A 407 -17.42 27.00 -15.65
C LEU A 407 -18.69 27.62 -16.24
N ILE A 408 -19.40 26.91 -17.11
CA ILE A 408 -20.69 27.35 -17.67
C ILE A 408 -21.74 27.43 -16.55
N LEU A 409 -21.83 26.42 -15.70
CA LEU A 409 -22.74 26.41 -14.54
C LEU A 409 -22.41 27.54 -13.55
N ALA A 410 -21.13 27.83 -13.33
CA ALA A 410 -20.70 28.94 -12.49
C ALA A 410 -21.11 30.30 -13.08
N ASP A 411 -20.99 30.50 -14.40
CA ASP A 411 -21.47 31.72 -15.08
C ASP A 411 -22.99 31.86 -14.94
N GLU A 412 -23.74 30.77 -15.14
CA GLU A 412 -25.20 30.79 -14.97
C GLU A 412 -25.60 31.08 -13.52
N THR A 413 -24.88 30.50 -12.56
CA THR A 413 -25.08 30.78 -11.13
C THR A 413 -24.83 32.27 -10.82
N GLU A 414 -23.76 32.86 -11.37
CA GLU A 414 -23.47 34.31 -11.23
C GLU A 414 -24.61 35.16 -11.81
N ARG A 415 -25.18 34.77 -12.97
CA ARG A 415 -26.33 35.45 -13.60
C ARG A 415 -27.59 35.36 -12.75
N ILE A 416 -27.88 34.19 -12.18
CA ILE A 416 -29.03 33.99 -11.29
C ILE A 416 -28.87 34.86 -10.03
N ILE A 417 -27.71 34.81 -9.37
CA ILE A 417 -27.41 35.65 -8.20
C ILE A 417 -27.59 37.13 -8.53
N LYS A 418 -27.10 37.57 -9.69
CA LYS A 418 -27.27 38.94 -10.16
C LYS A 418 -28.75 39.30 -10.38
N SER A 419 -29.53 38.42 -10.98
CA SER A 419 -30.97 38.66 -11.21
C SER A 419 -31.75 38.82 -9.89
N ILE A 420 -31.42 38.01 -8.87
CA ILE A 420 -32.01 38.10 -7.54
C ILE A 420 -31.56 39.39 -6.86
N SER A 421 -30.27 39.71 -6.92
CA SER A 421 -29.72 40.95 -6.37
C SER A 421 -30.36 42.19 -7.00
N LEU A 422 -30.61 42.18 -8.31
CA LEU A 422 -31.30 43.29 -9.00
C LEU A 422 -32.76 43.43 -8.56
N ARG A 423 -33.46 42.32 -8.30
CA ARG A 423 -34.84 42.35 -7.78
C ARG A 423 -34.94 42.87 -6.35
N LEU A 424 -33.98 42.52 -5.48
CA LEU A 424 -34.00 42.90 -4.07
C LEU A 424 -33.42 44.30 -3.81
N LEU A 425 -32.35 44.67 -4.52
CA LEU A 425 -31.58 45.89 -4.24
C LEU A 425 -31.74 46.97 -5.33
N GLY A 426 -32.47 46.71 -6.42
CA GLY A 426 -32.62 47.64 -7.55
C GLY A 426 -31.34 47.80 -8.40
N ILE A 427 -31.40 48.64 -9.43
CA ILE A 427 -30.31 48.86 -10.39
C ILE A 427 -29.27 49.83 -9.79
N HIS A 428 -28.41 49.33 -8.91
CA HIS A 428 -27.35 50.14 -8.28
C HIS A 428 -25.93 49.74 -8.70
N LYS A 429 -25.76 48.79 -9.62
CA LYS A 429 -24.43 48.32 -10.03
C LYS A 429 -24.42 47.67 -11.42
N VAL A 430 -23.66 48.27 -12.36
CA VAL A 430 -23.29 47.62 -13.62
C VAL A 430 -21.98 46.85 -13.39
N GLU A 431 -22.07 45.61 -12.90
CA GLU A 431 -20.94 44.67 -12.93
C GLU A 431 -21.11 43.71 -14.13
N ARG A 432 -20.12 43.67 -15.03
CA ARG A 432 -20.00 42.62 -16.06
C ARG A 432 -19.57 41.31 -15.39
N GLY A 433 -20.15 40.19 -15.82
CA GLY A 433 -19.81 38.86 -15.31
C GLY A 433 -18.32 38.57 -15.49
N ARG A 434 -17.68 38.05 -14.45
CA ARG A 434 -16.22 37.86 -14.44
C ARG A 434 -15.78 36.78 -15.44
N VAL A 435 -16.61 35.76 -15.63
CA VAL A 435 -16.36 34.64 -16.55
C VAL A 435 -16.40 35.11 -18.01
N GLY A 436 -17.38 35.93 -18.38
CA GLY A 436 -17.48 36.50 -19.74
C GLY A 436 -16.28 37.36 -20.12
N VAL A 437 -15.75 38.16 -19.18
CA VAL A 437 -14.53 38.95 -19.39
C VAL A 437 -13.30 38.05 -19.60
N ALA A 438 -13.19 36.96 -18.86
CA ALA A 438 -12.11 35.99 -19.04
C ALA A 438 -12.15 35.29 -20.41
N MET A 439 -13.33 34.85 -20.86
CA MET A 439 -13.50 34.22 -22.18
C MET A 439 -13.18 35.15 -23.34
N MET A 440 -13.63 36.41 -23.25
CA MET A 440 -13.29 37.43 -24.24
C MET A 440 -11.78 37.71 -24.24
N SER A 441 -11.18 37.81 -23.05
CA SER A 441 -9.74 38.05 -22.91
C SER A 441 -8.89 36.96 -23.55
N LEU A 442 -9.30 35.67 -23.48
CA LEU A 442 -8.57 34.57 -24.08
C LEU A 442 -8.58 34.65 -25.61
N SER A 443 -9.71 35.06 -26.21
CA SER A 443 -9.76 35.32 -27.65
C SER A 443 -8.86 36.49 -28.05
N THR A 444 -9.00 37.61 -27.35
CA THR A 444 -8.26 38.84 -27.65
C THR A 444 -6.76 38.64 -27.46
N SER A 445 -6.33 37.92 -26.41
CA SER A 445 -4.91 37.63 -26.16
C SER A 445 -4.31 36.78 -27.29
N LEU A 446 -5.01 35.76 -27.78
CA LEU A 446 -4.54 34.95 -28.92
C LEU A 446 -4.44 35.75 -30.22
N GLU A 447 -5.39 36.66 -30.48
CA GLU A 447 -5.32 37.57 -31.63
C GLU A 447 -4.15 38.55 -31.53
N ASN A 448 -3.88 39.06 -30.34
CA ASN A 448 -2.75 39.97 -30.10
C ASN A 448 -1.40 39.29 -30.37
N MET A 449 -1.25 38.03 -29.95
CA MET A 449 -0.05 37.23 -30.24
C MET A 449 0.14 37.06 -31.75
N ARG A 450 -0.94 36.81 -32.50
CA ARG A 450 -0.89 36.65 -33.96
C ARG A 450 -0.60 37.96 -34.70
N LYS A 451 -1.10 39.10 -34.21
CA LYS A 451 -0.79 40.43 -34.79
C LYS A 451 0.70 40.78 -34.69
N ARG A 452 1.43 40.22 -33.71
CA ARG A 452 2.86 40.50 -33.47
C ARG A 452 3.67 39.20 -33.38
N PRO A 453 3.81 38.47 -34.50
CA PRO A 453 4.32 37.09 -34.49
C PRO A 453 5.78 37.00 -34.02
N PHE A 454 6.63 37.97 -34.37
CA PHE A 454 8.04 37.95 -33.98
C PHE A 454 8.24 38.05 -32.46
N ARG A 455 7.48 38.94 -31.79
CA ARG A 455 7.54 39.05 -30.33
C ARG A 455 6.99 37.80 -29.67
N ALA A 456 5.82 37.34 -30.11
CA ALA A 456 5.20 36.14 -29.57
C ALA A 456 6.12 34.91 -29.70
N PHE A 457 6.84 34.80 -30.82
CA PHE A 457 7.83 33.77 -31.05
C PHE A 457 9.02 33.90 -30.08
N LEU A 458 9.61 35.09 -29.90
CA LEU A 458 10.74 35.29 -28.98
C LEU A 458 10.36 34.99 -27.52
N THR A 459 9.18 35.43 -27.06
CA THR A 459 8.67 35.10 -25.72
C THR A 459 8.40 33.62 -25.54
N LEU A 460 7.87 32.97 -26.57
CA LEU A 460 7.61 31.55 -26.53
C LEU A 460 8.93 30.77 -26.51
N LEU A 461 9.91 31.19 -27.31
CA LEU A 461 11.23 30.58 -27.38
C LEU A 461 11.96 30.66 -26.04
N THR A 462 11.88 31.78 -25.31
CA THR A 462 12.52 31.88 -23.98
C THR A 462 11.89 30.91 -22.98
N ILE A 463 10.57 30.79 -22.95
CA ILE A 463 9.88 29.83 -22.06
C ILE A 463 10.16 28.39 -22.49
N ILE A 464 10.16 28.11 -23.79
CA ILE A 464 10.55 26.79 -24.35
C ILE A 464 11.96 26.43 -23.89
N SER A 465 12.93 27.34 -24.01
CA SER A 465 14.33 27.08 -23.61
C SER A 465 14.44 26.81 -22.12
N VAL A 466 13.71 27.56 -21.28
CA VAL A 466 13.66 27.30 -19.83
C VAL A 466 13.06 25.93 -19.56
N ALA A 467 11.88 25.62 -20.12
CA ALA A 467 11.23 24.32 -19.94
C ALA A 467 12.06 23.14 -20.47
N ALA A 468 12.76 23.31 -21.59
CA ALA A 468 13.68 22.33 -22.13
C ALA A 468 14.89 22.11 -21.23
N ALA A 469 15.50 23.19 -20.70
CA ALA A 469 16.60 23.10 -19.74
C ALA A 469 16.17 22.39 -18.45
N PHE A 470 14.97 22.70 -17.93
CA PHE A 470 14.40 22.02 -16.76
C PHE A 470 14.23 20.51 -17.00
N THR A 471 13.60 20.16 -18.11
CA THR A 471 13.36 18.75 -18.46
C THR A 471 14.68 18.01 -18.72
N SER A 472 15.68 18.71 -19.26
CA SER A 472 16.96 18.11 -19.65
C SER A 472 17.90 17.90 -18.45
N LEU A 473 18.02 18.90 -17.57
CA LEU A 473 19.03 18.96 -16.51
C LEU A 473 18.56 18.41 -15.16
N THR A 474 17.27 18.14 -14.99
CA THR A 474 16.74 17.61 -13.74
C THR A 474 16.39 16.13 -13.88
N SER A 475 16.92 15.31 -12.98
CA SER A 475 16.50 13.92 -12.84
C SER A 475 16.37 13.59 -11.36
N VAL A 476 15.29 12.90 -11.00
CA VAL A 476 15.15 12.30 -9.67
C VAL A 476 14.87 10.83 -9.87
N THR A 477 15.70 9.99 -9.26
CA THR A 477 15.48 8.54 -9.26
C THR A 477 15.20 8.07 -7.84
N TYR A 478 14.30 7.09 -7.74
CA TYR A 478 14.11 6.34 -6.51
C TYR A 478 15.37 5.52 -6.25
N TYR A 479 15.91 5.63 -5.05
CA TYR A 479 17.00 4.78 -4.62
C TYR A 479 16.76 4.34 -3.19
N THR A 480 16.72 3.03 -3.00
CA THR A 480 16.56 2.44 -1.68
C THR A 480 17.90 1.89 -1.23
N THR A 481 18.42 2.43 -0.15
CA THR A 481 19.68 1.99 0.44
C THR A 481 19.48 1.53 1.88
N VAL A 482 20.46 0.78 2.39
CA VAL A 482 20.52 0.41 3.80
C VAL A 482 21.48 1.37 4.50
N LYS A 483 21.02 1.95 5.60
CA LYS A 483 21.84 2.81 6.46
C LYS A 483 22.04 2.12 7.81
N HIS A 484 23.29 2.03 8.24
CA HIS A 484 23.67 1.54 9.57
C HIS A 484 23.83 2.73 10.51
N VAL A 485 22.95 2.81 11.50
CA VAL A 485 22.97 3.87 12.51
C VAL A 485 23.61 3.32 13.78
N PRO A 486 24.76 3.86 14.23
CA PRO A 486 25.42 3.36 15.44
C PRO A 486 24.56 3.63 16.68
N LEU A 487 24.53 2.65 17.58
CA LEU A 487 23.92 2.75 18.90
C LEU A 487 25.03 2.87 19.96
N GLN A 488 24.81 3.69 20.99
CA GLN A 488 25.78 3.89 22.08
C GLN A 488 25.69 2.73 23.09
N ARG A 489 26.12 1.53 22.67
CA ARG A 489 26.06 0.28 23.45
C ARG A 489 27.20 -0.67 23.06
N GLU A 490 27.62 -1.51 24.00
CA GLU A 490 28.58 -2.59 23.75
C GLU A 490 27.88 -3.81 23.16
N ALA A 491 28.53 -4.46 22.18
CA ALA A 491 28.01 -5.65 21.54
C ALA A 491 28.37 -6.92 22.33
N LEU A 492 27.37 -7.73 22.68
CA LEU A 492 27.57 -9.02 23.36
C LEU A 492 28.30 -10.06 22.50
N TYR A 493 28.09 -10.01 21.19
CA TYR A 493 28.73 -10.90 20.22
C TYR A 493 28.83 -10.23 18.84
N ASP A 494 29.76 -10.72 18.03
CA ASP A 494 29.83 -10.35 16.60
C ASP A 494 28.75 -11.14 15.85
N GLY A 495 27.74 -10.45 15.35
CA GLY A 495 26.54 -11.09 14.82
C GLY A 495 25.45 -10.17 14.35
N ILE A 496 24.36 -10.79 13.92
CA ILE A 496 23.13 -10.13 13.48
C ILE A 496 22.00 -10.58 14.38
N PHE A 497 21.17 -9.64 14.85
CA PHE A 497 19.99 -9.92 15.66
C PHE A 497 18.77 -9.32 15.00
N MET A 498 17.74 -10.13 14.79
CA MET A 498 16.50 -9.73 14.11
C MET A 498 15.32 -9.81 15.07
N LYS A 499 14.56 -8.71 15.15
CA LYS A 499 13.40 -8.59 16.03
C LYS A 499 12.40 -7.58 15.46
N VAL A 500 11.10 -7.80 15.69
CA VAL A 500 10.06 -6.82 15.34
C VAL A 500 9.54 -6.18 16.62
N GLY A 501 9.68 -4.86 16.73
CA GLY A 501 9.29 -4.12 17.94
C GLY A 501 9.91 -4.73 19.20
N TYR A 502 9.06 -5.08 20.18
CA TYR A 502 9.47 -5.76 21.42
C TYR A 502 9.29 -7.28 21.37
N ALA A 503 9.02 -7.86 20.19
CA ALA A 503 8.65 -9.26 20.00
C ALA A 503 7.40 -9.69 20.79
N THR A 504 6.53 -8.75 21.12
CA THR A 504 5.24 -9.00 21.77
C THR A 504 4.09 -8.77 20.79
N PRO A 505 2.95 -9.46 20.97
CA PRO A 505 1.75 -9.22 20.17
C PRO A 505 1.26 -7.76 20.31
N PRO A 506 0.64 -7.17 19.27
CA PRO A 506 0.18 -7.85 18.05
C PRO A 506 1.23 -7.95 16.92
N ASP A 507 2.24 -7.08 16.86
CA ASP A 507 3.09 -7.02 15.65
C ASP A 507 4.38 -7.85 15.73
N GLY A 508 4.88 -8.11 16.94
CA GLY A 508 6.17 -8.76 17.20
C GLY A 508 6.31 -10.25 16.83
N PRO A 509 5.27 -11.10 16.91
CA PRO A 509 5.39 -12.54 16.65
C PRO A 509 5.83 -12.91 15.22
N LEU A 510 6.81 -13.80 15.10
CA LEU A 510 7.35 -14.34 13.84
C LEU A 510 7.20 -15.87 13.79
N GLN A 511 7.52 -16.46 12.62
CA GLN A 511 7.44 -17.90 12.37
C GLN A 511 8.76 -18.47 11.86
N MET A 512 8.84 -19.81 11.76
CA MET A 512 10.07 -20.51 11.33
C MET A 512 10.47 -20.22 9.88
N TYR A 513 9.56 -19.78 9.00
CA TYR A 513 9.92 -19.41 7.62
C TYR A 513 10.99 -18.31 7.58
N LEU A 514 10.91 -17.33 8.50
CA LEU A 514 11.93 -16.29 8.65
C LEU A 514 13.31 -16.88 8.99
N VAL A 515 13.33 -17.87 9.88
CA VAL A 515 14.56 -18.56 10.32
C VAL A 515 15.19 -19.30 9.15
N ASP A 516 14.37 -19.91 8.30
CA ASP A 516 14.81 -20.61 7.10
C ASP A 516 15.35 -19.64 6.04
N CYS A 517 14.70 -18.50 5.82
CA CYS A 517 15.25 -17.43 4.97
C CYS A 517 16.59 -16.91 5.50
N ALA A 518 16.71 -16.70 6.82
CA ALA A 518 17.94 -16.24 7.46
C ALA A 518 19.10 -17.22 7.30
N ARG A 519 18.84 -18.53 7.44
CA ARG A 519 19.83 -19.60 7.22
C ARG A 519 20.37 -19.59 5.80
N GLU A 520 19.49 -19.39 4.84
CA GLU A 520 19.85 -19.41 3.42
C GLU A 520 20.67 -18.16 3.02
N VAL A 521 20.33 -16.96 3.50
CA VAL A 521 21.11 -15.73 3.25
C VAL A 521 22.54 -15.84 3.80
N VAL A 522 22.73 -16.49 4.94
CA VAL A 522 24.04 -16.64 5.58
C VAL A 522 24.88 -17.78 4.95
N LYS A 523 24.27 -18.63 4.11
CA LYS A 523 24.92 -19.76 3.38
C LYS A 523 25.83 -20.63 4.26
N GLY A 524 25.43 -20.87 5.51
CA GLY A 524 26.19 -21.70 6.46
C GLY A 524 27.47 -21.09 7.03
N LYS A 525 27.79 -19.81 6.74
CA LYS A 525 28.95 -19.11 7.33
C LYS A 525 28.74 -18.66 8.78
N GLY A 526 27.50 -18.72 9.26
CA GLY A 526 27.09 -18.36 10.62
C GLY A 526 25.96 -19.26 11.09
N SER A 527 25.87 -19.45 12.40
CA SER A 527 24.84 -20.25 13.04
C SER A 527 23.61 -19.39 13.33
N VAL A 528 22.43 -19.88 12.97
CA VAL A 528 21.14 -19.17 13.12
C VAL A 528 20.31 -19.81 14.22
N PHE A 529 19.99 -19.02 15.25
CA PHE A 529 19.30 -19.46 16.44
C PHE A 529 17.94 -18.76 16.58
N PRO A 530 16.83 -19.52 16.50
CA PRO A 530 15.52 -18.98 16.82
C PRO A 530 15.32 -18.91 18.33
N ARG A 531 14.84 -17.77 18.83
CA ARG A 531 14.33 -17.64 20.19
C ARG A 531 12.83 -17.63 20.19
N VAL A 532 12.25 -18.49 21.01
CA VAL A 532 10.81 -18.72 21.05
C VAL A 532 10.31 -18.26 22.39
N TRP A 533 9.24 -17.46 22.41
CA TRP A 533 8.58 -17.08 23.65
C TRP A 533 7.23 -17.76 23.72
N TYR A 534 6.98 -18.41 24.85
CA TYR A 534 5.71 -18.98 25.20
C TYR A 534 5.19 -18.32 26.47
N TYR A 535 3.96 -17.83 26.41
CA TYR A 535 3.28 -17.27 27.57
C TYR A 535 2.14 -18.22 27.96
N PRO A 536 1.97 -18.59 29.24
CA PRO A 536 0.84 -19.38 29.66
C PRO A 536 -0.50 -18.62 29.52
N PRO A 537 -1.64 -19.31 29.63
CA PRO A 537 -2.96 -18.66 29.70
C PRO A 537 -3.08 -17.68 30.88
N SER A 538 -3.89 -16.65 30.72
CA SER A 538 -4.17 -15.69 31.80
C SER A 538 -5.16 -16.29 32.80
N ILE A 539 -4.86 -16.21 34.09
CA ILE A 539 -5.78 -16.58 35.17
C ILE A 539 -6.68 -15.36 35.45
N SER A 540 -7.95 -15.46 35.10
CA SER A 540 -8.94 -14.39 35.25
C SER A 540 -9.65 -14.39 36.61
N ASN A 541 -9.68 -15.53 37.31
CA ASN A 541 -10.27 -15.65 38.64
C ASN A 541 -9.38 -16.47 39.58
N PRO A 542 -8.62 -15.82 40.50
CA PRO A 542 -8.50 -14.38 40.69
C PRO A 542 -7.70 -13.70 39.55
N ARG A 543 -7.83 -12.38 39.35
CA ARG A 543 -7.21 -11.62 38.24
C ARG A 543 -5.68 -11.47 38.38
N ILE A 544 -4.98 -12.59 38.36
CA ILE A 544 -3.52 -12.66 38.51
C ILE A 544 -2.81 -12.28 37.21
N GLY A 545 -3.43 -12.55 36.05
CA GLY A 545 -2.84 -12.33 34.74
C GLY A 545 -2.15 -13.59 34.20
N VAL A 546 -1.17 -13.40 33.32
CA VAL A 546 -0.40 -14.49 32.69
C VAL A 546 0.50 -15.17 33.71
N GLU A 547 0.11 -16.37 34.11
CA GLU A 547 0.81 -17.14 35.15
C GLU A 547 0.50 -18.64 35.00
N ALA A 548 1.50 -19.49 35.20
CA ALA A 548 1.36 -20.93 35.34
C ALA A 548 2.05 -21.40 36.62
N VAL A 549 1.51 -22.46 37.20
CA VAL A 549 2.13 -23.14 38.33
C VAL A 549 3.04 -24.22 37.80
N ILE A 550 4.27 -24.27 38.32
CA ILE A 550 5.18 -25.40 38.19
C ILE A 550 5.15 -26.15 39.52
N SER A 551 5.07 -27.48 39.47
CA SER A 551 4.97 -28.32 40.66
C SER A 551 5.95 -29.50 40.61
N SER A 552 6.42 -29.90 41.79
CA SER A 552 7.18 -31.12 42.05
C SER A 552 6.52 -31.89 43.20
N GLU A 553 7.11 -33.02 43.61
CA GLU A 553 6.69 -33.72 44.84
C GLU A 553 6.97 -32.90 46.12
N GLY A 554 7.95 -31.98 46.08
CA GLY A 554 8.37 -31.18 47.23
C GLY A 554 7.68 -29.82 47.37
N GLY A 555 7.26 -29.19 46.27
CA GLY A 555 6.69 -27.83 46.32
C GLY A 555 6.03 -27.33 45.04
N GLN A 556 5.63 -26.06 45.08
CA GLN A 556 5.04 -25.35 43.94
C GLN A 556 5.63 -23.95 43.80
N ALA A 557 5.85 -23.52 42.56
CA ALA A 557 6.29 -22.17 42.23
C ALA A 557 5.48 -21.60 41.06
N SER A 558 5.64 -20.29 40.84
CA SER A 558 4.91 -19.55 39.81
C SER A 558 5.84 -19.10 38.69
N VAL A 559 5.42 -19.31 37.44
CA VAL A 559 6.15 -18.95 36.23
C VAL A 559 5.26 -18.14 35.28
N LYS A 560 5.82 -17.09 34.69
CA LYS A 560 5.08 -16.16 33.83
C LYS A 560 5.34 -16.35 32.34
N ALA A 561 6.41 -17.05 31.97
CA ALA A 561 6.75 -17.35 30.59
C ALA A 561 7.68 -18.56 30.51
N ALA A 562 7.79 -19.13 29.32
CA ALA A 562 8.89 -20.01 28.95
C ALA A 562 9.68 -19.42 27.79
N MET A 563 10.99 -19.56 27.86
CA MET A 563 11.93 -19.16 26.82
C MET A 563 12.49 -20.40 26.14
N GLY A 564 12.11 -20.57 24.88
CA GLY A 564 12.64 -21.59 23.99
C GLY A 564 13.97 -21.18 23.38
N ILE A 565 15.00 -22.00 23.57
CA ILE A 565 16.36 -21.77 23.06
C ILE A 565 16.93 -23.06 22.44
N SER A 566 17.90 -22.92 21.53
CA SER A 566 18.65 -24.06 20.99
C SER A 566 19.77 -24.49 21.93
N HIS A 567 20.24 -25.74 21.82
CA HIS A 567 21.36 -26.24 22.64
C HIS A 567 22.65 -25.43 22.41
N GLU A 568 22.94 -25.06 21.15
CA GLU A 568 24.12 -24.26 20.80
C GLU A 568 24.02 -22.84 21.37
N GLU A 569 22.88 -22.17 21.21
CA GLU A 569 22.70 -20.81 21.75
C GLU A 569 22.70 -20.82 23.28
N PHE A 570 22.19 -21.88 23.91
CA PHE A 570 22.25 -22.04 25.36
C PHE A 570 23.69 -22.07 25.86
N ALA A 571 24.55 -22.89 25.25
CA ALA A 571 25.97 -22.94 25.60
C ALA A 571 26.63 -21.55 25.47
N LEU A 572 26.29 -20.80 24.43
CA LEU A 572 26.89 -19.49 24.19
C LEU A 572 26.33 -18.33 25.03
N LEU A 573 25.22 -18.51 25.76
CA LEU A 573 24.58 -17.45 26.57
C LEU A 573 24.51 -17.76 28.06
N PHE A 574 24.29 -19.03 28.42
CA PHE A 574 23.89 -19.43 29.76
C PHE A 574 24.88 -20.42 30.42
N GLU A 575 25.93 -20.85 29.72
CA GLU A 575 26.91 -21.80 30.27
C GLU A 575 27.65 -21.23 31.49
N GLU A 576 28.03 -19.95 31.46
CA GLU A 576 28.65 -19.28 32.61
C GLU A 576 27.69 -19.08 33.80
N ALA A 577 26.38 -19.07 33.53
CA ALA A 577 25.34 -18.95 34.55
C ALA A 577 24.91 -20.30 35.12
N LEU A 578 25.43 -21.41 34.60
CA LEU A 578 25.07 -22.76 35.03
C LEU A 578 25.66 -23.05 36.41
N SER A 579 24.80 -23.27 37.38
CA SER A 579 25.19 -23.54 38.76
C SER A 579 25.28 -25.03 39.08
N SER A 580 24.47 -25.85 38.41
CA SER A 580 24.54 -27.32 38.47
C SER A 580 23.93 -27.94 37.20
N GLY A 581 24.38 -29.16 36.87
CA GLY A 581 23.88 -29.93 35.73
C GLY A 581 24.58 -29.61 34.41
N ARG A 582 23.80 -29.54 33.32
CA ARG A 582 24.28 -29.23 31.97
C ARG A 582 23.25 -28.42 31.18
N GLY A 583 23.67 -27.88 30.04
CA GLY A 583 22.75 -27.38 29.02
C GLY A 583 22.03 -28.51 28.26
N PHE A 584 21.19 -28.11 27.30
CA PHE A 584 20.47 -29.05 26.43
C PHE A 584 21.41 -29.82 25.50
N ILE A 585 21.01 -31.04 25.13
CA ILE A 585 21.66 -31.83 24.07
C ILE A 585 20.84 -31.75 22.77
N GLU A 586 21.49 -31.95 21.63
CA GLU A 586 20.80 -32.06 20.34
C GLU A 586 19.71 -33.14 20.36
N GLY A 587 18.49 -32.79 19.93
CA GLY A 587 17.35 -33.70 19.90
C GLY A 587 16.63 -33.89 21.24
N GLU A 588 17.14 -33.32 22.34
CA GLU A 588 16.48 -33.33 23.64
C GLU A 588 15.19 -32.49 23.61
N TYR A 589 14.08 -33.08 24.05
CA TYR A 589 12.74 -32.48 23.85
C TYR A 589 12.01 -32.22 25.18
N TYR A 590 11.78 -33.25 26.01
CA TYR A 590 11.11 -33.13 27.32
C TYR A 590 12.09 -32.77 28.46
N ALA A 591 12.81 -31.66 28.29
CA ALA A 591 13.77 -31.16 29.26
C ALA A 591 13.50 -29.69 29.61
N CYS A 592 13.88 -29.28 30.81
CA CYS A 592 13.85 -27.89 31.22
C CYS A 592 15.11 -27.51 32.02
N VAL A 593 15.48 -26.24 31.90
CA VAL A 593 16.49 -25.60 32.77
C VAL A 593 15.75 -24.60 33.65
N LEU A 594 16.01 -24.68 34.96
CA LEU A 594 15.34 -23.87 35.97
C LEU A 594 16.29 -22.83 36.58
N PRO A 595 15.81 -21.62 36.88
CA PRO A 595 16.49 -20.71 37.78
C PRO A 595 16.61 -21.31 39.19
N ARG A 596 17.70 -21.02 39.88
CA ARG A 596 17.92 -21.43 41.29
C ARG A 596 16.75 -21.03 42.19
N SER A 597 16.19 -19.83 42.03
CA SER A 597 15.03 -19.37 42.79
C SER A 597 13.78 -20.25 42.62
N ILE A 598 13.62 -20.91 41.47
CA ILE A 598 12.50 -21.82 41.20
C ILE A 598 12.85 -23.23 41.71
N ALA A 599 14.09 -23.69 41.47
CA ALA A 599 14.54 -25.00 41.94
C ALA A 599 14.48 -25.13 43.47
N ASP A 600 14.92 -24.10 44.20
CA ASP A 600 14.88 -24.06 45.67
C ASP A 600 13.44 -24.06 46.19
N ALA A 601 12.52 -23.36 45.52
CA ALA A 601 11.11 -23.31 45.90
C ALA A 601 10.35 -24.62 45.60
N LEU A 602 10.86 -25.43 44.67
CA LEU A 602 10.34 -26.74 44.32
C LEU A 602 11.05 -27.87 45.07
N GLU A 603 12.13 -27.58 45.80
CA GLU A 603 12.99 -28.58 46.45
C GLU A 603 13.47 -29.68 45.47
N VAL A 604 13.90 -29.29 44.26
CA VAL A 604 14.35 -30.22 43.19
C VAL A 604 15.82 -30.04 42.83
N GLU A 605 16.48 -31.14 42.49
CA GLU A 605 17.84 -31.17 41.96
C GLU A 605 17.87 -31.57 40.47
N VAL A 606 19.05 -31.58 39.87
CA VAL A 606 19.24 -32.00 38.47
C VAL A 606 18.98 -33.49 38.35
N GLY A 607 18.08 -33.87 37.45
CA GLY A 607 17.62 -35.26 37.25
C GLY A 607 16.17 -35.48 37.68
N ASP A 608 15.62 -34.60 38.50
CA ASP A 608 14.24 -34.70 38.98
C ASP A 608 13.23 -34.30 37.91
N ARG A 609 11.96 -34.64 38.15
CA ARG A 609 10.83 -34.31 37.27
C ARG A 609 9.97 -33.20 37.86
N VAL A 610 9.56 -32.29 37.01
CA VAL A 610 8.64 -31.20 37.33
C VAL A 610 7.48 -31.20 36.37
N GLU A 611 6.28 -30.90 36.86
CA GLU A 611 5.09 -30.72 36.05
C GLU A 611 4.90 -29.22 35.77
N VAL A 612 4.93 -28.85 34.50
CA VAL A 612 4.69 -27.47 34.05
C VAL A 612 4.00 -27.46 32.69
N PHE A 613 3.06 -26.54 32.50
CA PHE A 613 2.24 -26.45 31.28
C PHE A 613 1.48 -27.75 30.93
N GLY A 614 1.21 -28.60 31.93
CA GLY A 614 0.56 -29.90 31.76
C GLY A 614 1.46 -31.00 31.19
N LEU A 615 2.79 -30.81 31.26
CA LEU A 615 3.81 -31.79 30.83
C LEU A 615 4.74 -32.11 32.01
N GLU A 616 5.18 -33.37 32.08
CA GLU A 616 6.32 -33.75 32.92
C GLU A 616 7.63 -33.48 32.16
N LEU A 617 8.49 -32.62 32.73
CA LEU A 617 9.79 -32.28 32.18
C LEU A 617 10.91 -32.70 33.13
N THR A 618 12.04 -33.15 32.57
CA THR A 618 13.24 -33.46 33.36
C THR A 618 14.10 -32.22 33.53
N VAL A 619 14.50 -31.94 34.77
CA VAL A 619 15.42 -30.84 35.10
C VAL A 619 16.84 -31.23 34.70
N VAL A 620 17.39 -30.60 33.67
CA VAL A 620 18.74 -30.94 33.16
C VAL A 620 19.83 -29.98 33.64
N GLY A 621 19.45 -28.81 34.13
CA GLY A 621 20.37 -27.82 34.66
C GLY A 621 19.67 -26.76 35.50
N ILE A 622 20.42 -26.15 36.42
CA ILE A 622 19.97 -25.05 37.27
C ILE A 622 20.88 -23.85 37.07
N ILE A 623 20.32 -22.68 36.73
CA ILE A 623 21.08 -21.45 36.47
C ILE A 623 20.95 -20.42 37.61
N ASP A 624 22.03 -19.68 37.86
CA ASP A 624 22.02 -18.52 38.75
C ASP A 624 21.71 -17.24 37.97
N THR A 625 20.59 -16.60 38.30
CA THR A 625 20.10 -15.42 37.58
C THR A 625 20.92 -14.17 37.85
N LEU A 626 21.69 -14.11 38.95
CA LEU A 626 22.47 -12.92 39.32
C LEU A 626 23.58 -12.63 38.30
N VAL A 627 24.17 -13.68 37.73
CA VAL A 627 25.23 -13.59 36.71
C VAL A 627 24.72 -12.94 35.41
N LEU A 628 23.42 -12.98 35.16
CA LEU A 628 22.78 -12.54 33.92
C LEU A 628 22.14 -11.15 33.99
N THR A 629 22.28 -10.45 35.12
CA THR A 629 21.58 -9.18 35.38
C THR A 629 22.02 -8.05 34.45
N ASP A 630 23.30 -8.03 34.07
CA ASP A 630 23.91 -7.00 33.21
C ASP A 630 24.20 -7.49 31.78
N VAL A 631 23.60 -8.61 31.37
CA VAL A 631 23.76 -9.17 30.02
C VAL A 631 22.64 -8.67 29.11
N PHE A 632 23.00 -7.82 28.15
CA PHE A 632 22.07 -7.26 27.17
C PHE A 632 22.38 -7.79 25.77
N ASP A 633 21.33 -8.04 24.98
CA ASP A 633 21.49 -8.39 23.57
C ASP A 633 21.72 -7.15 22.69
N LEU A 634 21.86 -7.35 21.38
CA LEU A 634 22.13 -6.29 20.41
C LEU A 634 20.97 -5.26 20.29
N ASP A 635 19.75 -5.60 20.72
CA ASP A 635 18.63 -4.64 20.84
C ASP A 635 18.67 -3.82 22.15
N GLY A 636 19.59 -4.17 23.05
CA GLY A 636 19.79 -3.64 24.40
C GLY A 636 18.70 -4.00 25.40
N PHE A 637 17.97 -5.09 25.18
CA PHE A 637 17.14 -5.73 26.18
C PHE A 637 17.84 -6.98 26.72
N ALA A 638 17.46 -7.42 27.92
CA ALA A 638 17.89 -8.72 28.40
C ALA A 638 17.35 -9.82 27.47
N PRO A 639 18.06 -10.95 27.28
CA PRO A 639 17.64 -12.03 26.38
C PRO A 639 16.32 -12.72 26.80
N ALA A 640 15.80 -12.40 27.98
CA ALA A 640 14.56 -12.93 28.54
C ALA A 640 13.29 -12.40 27.83
N PRO A 641 12.17 -13.15 27.91
CA PRO A 641 10.86 -12.68 27.46
C PRO A 641 10.46 -11.35 28.09
N ILE A 642 9.61 -10.56 27.42
CA ILE A 642 9.02 -9.34 28.01
C ILE A 642 8.03 -9.73 29.12
N ASP A 643 7.98 -8.95 30.21
CA ASP A 643 7.03 -9.19 31.29
C ASP A 643 5.58 -9.00 30.79
N PRO A 644 4.75 -10.07 30.82
CA PRO A 644 3.40 -10.01 30.26
C PRO A 644 2.48 -9.03 31.00
N LEU A 645 2.83 -8.60 32.22
CA LEU A 645 2.08 -7.58 32.97
C LEU A 645 2.00 -6.24 32.21
N PHE A 646 3.02 -5.91 31.40
CA PHE A 646 3.12 -4.66 30.66
C PHE A 646 2.58 -4.77 29.23
N VAL A 647 2.02 -5.93 28.87
CA VAL A 647 1.56 -6.22 27.51
C VAL A 647 0.07 -6.52 27.56
N GLY A 648 -0.76 -5.52 27.23
CA GLY A 648 -2.22 -5.64 27.30
C GLY A 648 -2.82 -6.71 26.40
N SER A 649 -2.12 -7.10 25.32
CA SER A 649 -2.52 -8.21 24.44
C SER A 649 -2.27 -9.60 25.05
N LEU A 650 -1.42 -9.70 26.08
CA LEU A 650 -1.10 -10.96 26.74
C LEU A 650 -1.94 -11.21 28.00
N GLY A 651 -2.25 -10.16 28.77
CA GLY A 651 -3.02 -10.23 30.01
C GLY A 651 -4.51 -9.95 29.81
N PHE A 652 -5.36 -10.96 30.04
CA PHE A 652 -6.83 -10.80 29.97
C PHE A 652 -7.40 -10.35 31.31
N ASP A 653 -8.34 -9.39 31.28
CA ASP A 653 -8.94 -8.74 32.45
C ASP A 653 -7.96 -8.01 33.39
N VAL A 654 -6.73 -7.80 32.93
CA VAL A 654 -5.70 -7.05 33.64
C VAL A 654 -5.35 -5.81 32.82
N VAL A 655 -5.49 -4.63 33.45
CA VAL A 655 -5.09 -3.38 32.81
C VAL A 655 -3.56 -3.29 32.85
N ALA A 656 -2.94 -3.46 31.69
CA ALA A 656 -1.51 -3.24 31.55
C ALA A 656 -1.19 -1.75 31.77
N PRO A 657 -0.18 -1.41 32.58
CA PRO A 657 0.26 -0.02 32.74
C PRO A 657 0.84 0.52 31.43
N ALA A 658 0.50 1.76 31.08
CA ALA A 658 1.01 2.42 29.88
C ALA A 658 2.49 2.79 30.07
N GLN A 659 3.40 1.91 29.66
CA GLN A 659 4.83 2.19 29.59
C GLN A 659 5.30 2.36 28.14
N VAL A 660 6.27 3.27 27.93
CA VAL A 660 6.86 3.57 26.62
C VAL A 660 7.73 2.40 26.12
N ALA A 661 8.35 1.65 27.03
CA ALA A 661 9.10 0.42 26.73
C ALA A 661 8.84 -0.62 27.84
N PRO A 662 8.31 -1.81 27.49
CA PRO A 662 8.02 -2.82 28.50
C PRO A 662 9.33 -3.49 28.98
N PRO A 663 9.48 -3.74 30.29
CA PRO A 663 10.68 -4.36 30.83
C PRO A 663 10.75 -5.86 30.48
N SER A 664 11.97 -6.39 30.41
CA SER A 664 12.20 -7.83 30.36
C SER A 664 11.77 -8.49 31.67
N LEU A 665 11.18 -9.68 31.56
CA LEU A 665 10.84 -10.54 32.68
C LEU A 665 12.12 -11.00 33.38
N SER A 666 12.14 -10.96 34.71
CA SER A 666 13.21 -11.59 35.48
C SER A 666 13.21 -13.10 35.20
N LEU A 667 14.38 -13.64 34.83
CA LEU A 667 14.53 -15.07 34.56
C LEU A 667 14.12 -15.94 35.76
N GLY A 668 14.17 -15.43 36.99
CA GLY A 668 13.67 -16.13 38.19
C GLY A 668 12.16 -16.43 38.20
N ARG A 669 11.42 -15.98 37.18
CA ARG A 669 10.00 -16.28 36.93
C ARG A 669 9.76 -16.87 35.53
N ALA A 670 10.79 -17.37 34.88
CA ALA A 670 10.72 -17.98 33.55
C ALA A 670 11.37 -19.37 33.55
N VAL A 671 10.83 -20.27 32.75
CA VAL A 671 11.41 -21.61 32.50
C VAL A 671 12.13 -21.60 31.17
N ILE A 672 13.33 -22.19 31.09
CA ILE A 672 14.05 -22.33 29.83
C ILE A 672 13.76 -23.72 29.26
N LEU A 673 13.34 -23.78 28.00
CA LEU A 673 12.95 -25.00 27.28
C LEU A 673 13.73 -25.14 25.97
N PRO A 674 13.83 -26.35 25.39
CA PRO A 674 14.18 -26.52 23.99
C PRO A 674 13.20 -25.75 23.10
N TYR A 675 13.71 -24.98 22.13
CA TYR A 675 12.86 -24.10 21.31
C TYR A 675 11.75 -24.85 20.55
N LYS A 676 11.97 -26.11 20.16
CA LYS A 676 10.97 -26.95 19.49
C LYS A 676 9.77 -27.22 20.39
N LEU A 677 10.03 -27.62 21.65
CA LEU A 677 8.97 -27.82 22.64
C LEU A 677 8.21 -26.51 22.89
N ALA A 678 8.91 -25.37 23.01
CA ALA A 678 8.26 -24.08 23.20
C ALA A 678 7.35 -23.68 22.02
N LEU A 679 7.71 -24.01 20.78
CA LEU A 679 6.86 -23.80 19.60
C LEU A 679 5.62 -24.69 19.64
N ASP A 680 5.81 -25.98 19.95
CA ASP A 680 4.71 -26.96 19.97
C ASP A 680 3.72 -26.71 21.12
N LEU A 681 4.17 -26.08 22.20
CA LEU A 681 3.30 -25.54 23.26
C LEU A 681 2.44 -24.34 22.80
N GLY A 682 2.69 -23.79 21.61
CA GLY A 682 2.00 -22.62 21.08
C GLY A 682 2.77 -21.31 21.26
N GLY A 683 4.07 -21.37 21.54
CA GLY A 683 4.96 -20.22 21.47
C GLY A 683 5.20 -19.76 20.03
N TYR A 684 5.78 -18.57 19.88
CA TYR A 684 6.12 -18.00 18.57
C TYR A 684 7.59 -17.59 18.54
N VAL A 685 8.16 -17.44 17.34
CA VAL A 685 9.53 -16.94 17.18
C VAL A 685 9.53 -15.45 17.54
N ALA A 686 10.19 -15.11 18.64
CA ALA A 686 10.28 -13.74 19.14
C ALA A 686 11.44 -12.98 18.47
N ALA A 687 12.57 -13.66 18.31
CA ALA A 687 13.75 -13.09 17.68
C ALA A 687 14.58 -14.18 17.01
N VAL A 688 15.47 -13.76 16.10
CA VAL A 688 16.44 -14.64 15.46
C VAL A 688 17.82 -14.04 15.67
N SER A 689 18.70 -14.77 16.36
CA SER A 689 20.10 -14.39 16.51
C SER A 689 20.95 -15.17 15.51
N ILE A 690 21.91 -14.50 14.89
CA ILE A 690 22.84 -15.06 13.92
C ILE A 690 24.23 -14.76 14.44
N ARG A 691 25.00 -15.81 14.71
CA ARG A 691 26.36 -15.69 15.24
C ARG A 691 27.36 -16.16 14.21
N PHE A 692 28.46 -15.42 14.10
CA PHE A 692 29.56 -15.77 13.21
C PHE A 692 30.78 -16.20 14.02
N PRO A 693 31.66 -17.02 13.43
CA PRO A 693 32.97 -17.31 14.02
C PRO A 693 33.77 -16.03 14.30
N ARG A 694 34.62 -16.06 15.33
CA ARG A 694 35.48 -14.91 15.68
C ARG A 694 36.37 -14.52 14.50
N GLY A 695 36.43 -13.22 14.20
CA GLY A 695 37.27 -12.67 13.13
C GLY A 695 36.58 -12.43 11.78
N ILE A 696 35.23 -12.44 11.73
CA ILE A 696 34.50 -12.05 10.52
C ILE A 696 34.81 -10.61 10.11
N ALA A 697 35.01 -10.40 8.81
CA ALA A 697 35.20 -9.07 8.25
C ALA A 697 33.94 -8.22 8.44
N HIS A 698 34.11 -6.93 8.76
CA HIS A 698 32.98 -6.01 8.91
C HIS A 698 32.13 -5.93 7.63
N GLU A 699 32.80 -5.99 6.47
CA GLU A 699 32.18 -5.90 5.15
C GLU A 699 31.21 -7.06 4.89
N ASP A 700 31.59 -8.30 5.24
CA ASP A 700 30.72 -9.47 5.11
C ASP A 700 29.46 -9.34 5.97
N LEU A 701 29.62 -8.87 7.22
CA LEU A 701 28.51 -8.71 8.16
C LEU A 701 27.57 -7.56 7.70
N VAL A 702 28.13 -6.46 7.19
CA VAL A 702 27.37 -5.38 6.55
C VAL A 702 26.64 -5.89 5.31
N GLN A 703 27.23 -6.77 4.52
CA GLN A 703 26.60 -7.38 3.34
C GLN A 703 25.38 -8.24 3.74
N TYR A 704 25.55 -9.21 4.63
CA TYR A 704 24.43 -10.08 5.06
C TYR A 704 23.32 -9.28 5.75
N SER A 705 23.68 -8.32 6.61
CA SER A 705 22.68 -7.47 7.28
C SER A 705 21.94 -6.56 6.28
N SER A 706 22.63 -6.03 5.27
CA SER A 706 21.99 -5.23 4.22
C SER A 706 21.05 -6.08 3.36
N GLU A 707 21.43 -7.33 3.09
CA GLU A 707 20.59 -8.30 2.38
C GLU A 707 19.28 -8.57 3.14
N LEU A 708 19.40 -8.91 4.43
CA LEU A 708 18.25 -9.18 5.31
C LEU A 708 17.33 -7.97 5.45
N VAL A 709 17.87 -6.76 5.66
CA VAL A 709 17.07 -5.51 5.77
C VAL A 709 16.38 -5.14 4.47
N THR A 710 17.01 -5.44 3.33
CA THR A 710 16.41 -5.14 2.03
C THR A 710 15.23 -6.06 1.78
N LEU A 711 15.39 -7.35 2.09
CA LEU A 711 14.39 -8.40 1.86
C LEU A 711 13.24 -8.32 2.87
N LEU A 712 13.54 -8.16 4.15
CA LEU A 712 12.59 -8.31 5.26
C LEU A 712 12.21 -6.97 5.92
N ASP A 713 10.96 -6.83 6.36
CA ASP A 713 10.46 -5.71 7.16
C ASP A 713 10.67 -6.00 8.67
N THR A 714 11.87 -6.44 9.04
CA THR A 714 12.30 -6.70 10.43
C THR A 714 13.37 -5.70 10.88
N ALA A 715 13.45 -5.37 12.17
CA ALA A 715 14.57 -4.58 12.66
C ALA A 715 15.80 -5.47 12.80
N VAL A 716 16.90 -5.06 12.15
CA VAL A 716 18.16 -5.81 12.12
C VAL A 716 19.22 -5.01 12.88
N TYR A 717 19.75 -5.62 13.92
CA TYR A 717 20.84 -5.09 14.74
C TYR A 717 22.12 -5.85 14.41
N VAL A 718 23.22 -5.13 14.33
CA VAL A 718 24.53 -5.62 13.91
C VAL A 718 25.53 -5.31 15.01
N GLY A 719 26.10 -6.35 15.61
CA GLY A 719 27.21 -6.26 16.55
C GLY A 719 28.53 -6.54 15.82
N TRP A 720 29.49 -5.65 15.92
CA TRP A 720 30.85 -5.87 15.40
C TRP A 720 31.89 -5.10 16.20
N GLY A 721 32.93 -5.78 16.67
CA GLY A 721 34.08 -5.15 17.32
C GLY A 721 33.69 -4.37 18.57
N GLY A 722 32.73 -4.89 19.34
CA GLY A 722 32.20 -4.28 20.55
C GLY A 722 31.24 -3.10 20.31
N LYS A 723 30.89 -2.77 19.07
CA LYS A 723 29.90 -1.70 18.75
C LYS A 723 28.64 -2.29 18.15
N VAL A 724 27.51 -1.66 18.47
CA VAL A 724 26.20 -2.03 17.90
C VAL A 724 25.75 -0.99 16.88
N SER A 725 25.19 -1.43 15.77
CA SER A 725 24.50 -0.57 14.79
C SER A 725 23.14 -1.16 14.43
N LYS A 726 22.16 -0.28 14.18
CA LYS A 726 20.86 -0.66 13.64
C LYS A 726 20.87 -0.44 12.13
N ALA A 727 20.69 -1.51 11.37
CA ALA A 727 20.54 -1.43 9.93
C ALA A 727 19.08 -1.12 9.60
N SER A 728 18.85 -0.14 8.72
CA SER A 728 17.50 0.29 8.36
C SER A 728 17.41 0.67 6.90
N ARG A 729 16.34 0.21 6.24
CA ARG A 729 16.04 0.56 4.85
C ARG A 729 15.57 2.00 4.79
N VAL A 730 16.22 2.81 3.99
CA VAL A 730 15.85 4.22 3.78
C VAL A 730 15.59 4.40 2.29
N SER A 731 14.34 4.74 1.95
CA SER A 731 14.00 5.24 0.62
C SER A 731 14.44 6.70 0.57
N THR A 732 15.45 6.98 -0.25
CA THR A 732 15.90 8.36 -0.50
C THR A 732 15.67 8.72 -1.95
N TYR A 733 15.62 10.02 -2.23
CA TYR A 733 15.60 10.54 -3.59
C TYR A 733 17.03 10.93 -3.95
N LEU A 734 17.54 10.37 -5.05
CA LEU A 734 18.75 10.91 -5.66
C LEU A 734 18.31 11.98 -6.65
N ALA A 735 18.38 13.25 -6.22
CA ALA A 735 18.00 14.41 -7.00
C ALA A 735 19.24 15.04 -7.64
N ILE A 736 19.48 14.72 -8.91
CA ILE A 736 20.62 15.25 -9.67
C ILE A 736 20.17 16.52 -10.40
N GLY A 737 20.94 17.60 -10.27
CA GLY A 737 20.70 18.87 -10.97
C GLY A 737 19.63 19.78 -10.35
N TRP A 738 19.05 19.39 -9.21
CA TRP A 738 18.02 20.18 -8.52
C TRP A 738 18.52 21.49 -7.92
N GLU A 739 19.81 21.56 -7.61
CA GLU A 739 20.48 22.78 -7.16
C GLU A 739 20.45 23.92 -8.19
N ILE A 740 20.27 23.60 -9.48
CA ILE A 740 20.23 24.58 -10.58
C ILE A 740 18.81 25.13 -10.81
N ILE A 741 17.78 24.44 -10.29
CA ILE A 741 16.36 24.79 -10.50
C ILE A 741 16.03 26.24 -10.08
N PRO A 742 16.36 26.71 -8.86
CA PRO A 742 15.99 28.07 -8.45
C PRO A 742 16.58 29.13 -9.38
N VAL A 743 17.79 28.92 -9.87
CA VAL A 743 18.47 29.82 -10.80
C VAL A 743 17.71 29.90 -12.13
N LEU A 744 17.33 28.76 -12.71
CA LEU A 744 16.56 28.71 -13.95
C LEU A 744 15.15 29.31 -13.81
N VAL A 745 14.47 29.08 -12.67
CA VAL A 745 13.17 29.70 -12.39
C VAL A 745 13.31 31.23 -12.38
N VAL A 746 14.31 31.76 -11.65
CA VAL A 746 14.51 33.21 -11.54
C VAL A 746 14.83 33.82 -12.90
N ILE A 747 15.74 33.21 -13.67
CA ILE A 747 16.09 33.67 -15.02
C ILE A 747 14.85 33.66 -15.92
N GLY A 748 14.08 32.56 -15.93
CA GLY A 748 12.86 32.44 -16.72
C GLY A 748 11.81 33.48 -16.31
N ALA A 749 11.56 33.63 -15.01
CA ALA A 749 10.61 34.60 -14.47
C ALA A 749 10.99 36.03 -14.85
N VAL A 750 12.24 36.44 -14.64
CA VAL A 750 12.72 37.78 -14.99
C VAL A 750 12.60 38.03 -16.49
N ASN A 751 12.93 37.04 -17.33
CA ASN A 751 12.88 37.19 -18.78
C ASN A 751 11.43 37.30 -19.30
N VAL A 752 10.52 36.48 -18.77
CA VAL A 752 9.07 36.58 -19.06
C VAL A 752 8.53 37.95 -18.62
N GLY A 753 8.90 38.40 -17.42
CA GLY A 753 8.45 39.67 -16.86
C GLY A 753 8.95 40.87 -17.66
N ALA A 754 10.23 40.86 -18.03
CA ALA A 754 10.84 41.87 -18.88
C ALA A 754 10.13 41.95 -20.24
N SER A 755 9.83 40.80 -20.85
CA SER A 755 9.17 40.78 -22.15
C SER A 755 7.70 41.23 -22.10
N ILE A 756 6.94 40.80 -21.09
CA ILE A 756 5.55 41.27 -20.90
C ILE A 756 5.54 42.76 -20.57
N LEU A 757 6.46 43.25 -19.74
CA LEU A 757 6.57 44.68 -19.42
C LEU A 757 6.91 45.53 -20.65
N GLY A 758 7.80 45.03 -21.51
CA GLY A 758 8.07 45.62 -22.83
C GLY A 758 6.80 45.68 -23.69
N ASN A 759 6.01 44.60 -23.69
CA ASN A 759 4.74 44.56 -24.42
C ASN A 759 3.71 45.58 -23.87
N VAL A 760 3.57 45.68 -22.55
CA VAL A 760 2.65 46.65 -21.91
C VAL A 760 3.03 48.09 -22.26
N LYS A 761 4.34 48.44 -22.23
CA LYS A 761 4.81 49.78 -22.57
C LYS A 761 4.52 50.16 -24.01
N GLU A 762 4.79 49.26 -24.95
CA GLU A 762 4.52 49.53 -26.37
C GLU A 762 3.03 49.54 -26.72
N ARG A 763 2.20 48.85 -25.94
CA ARG A 763 0.76 48.77 -26.14
C ARG A 763 -0.02 49.81 -25.33
N GLY A 764 0.66 50.79 -24.74
CA GLY A 764 0.04 51.85 -23.95
C GLY A 764 -1.16 52.51 -24.67
N ARG A 765 -1.00 52.84 -25.97
CA ARG A 765 -2.08 53.45 -26.77
C ARG A 765 -3.28 52.51 -26.98
N GLU A 766 -3.06 51.22 -27.21
CA GLU A 766 -4.13 50.23 -27.36
C GLU A 766 -4.91 50.04 -26.05
N ILE A 767 -4.21 50.05 -24.91
CA ILE A 767 -4.82 49.96 -23.58
C ILE A 767 -5.78 51.13 -23.34
N PHE A 768 -5.41 52.35 -23.78
CA PHE A 768 -6.30 53.52 -23.71
C PHE A 768 -7.54 53.36 -24.60
N VAL A 769 -7.41 52.77 -25.80
CA VAL A 769 -8.57 52.47 -26.65
C VAL A 769 -9.50 51.47 -25.97
N TYR A 770 -8.96 50.39 -25.39
CA TYR A 770 -9.79 49.43 -24.65
C TYR A 770 -10.47 50.06 -23.43
N SER A 771 -9.78 50.96 -22.71
CA SER A 771 -10.36 51.74 -21.61
C SER A 771 -11.52 52.62 -22.10
N ALA A 772 -11.34 53.32 -23.22
CA ALA A 772 -12.38 54.18 -23.81
C ALA A 772 -13.62 53.40 -24.27
N VAL A 773 -13.46 52.14 -24.67
CA VAL A 773 -14.56 51.22 -25.03
C VAL A 773 -15.14 50.48 -23.79
N GLY A 774 -14.65 50.81 -22.60
CA GLY A 774 -15.19 50.33 -21.31
C GLY A 774 -14.55 49.06 -20.77
N LEU A 775 -13.27 48.78 -21.08
CA LEU A 775 -12.50 47.72 -20.42
C LEU A 775 -12.15 48.14 -18.98
N SER A 776 -12.57 47.34 -18.00
CA SER A 776 -12.24 47.62 -16.59
C SER A 776 -10.76 47.32 -16.29
N PRO A 777 -10.16 47.95 -15.26
CA PRO A 777 -8.78 47.66 -14.84
C PRO A 777 -8.54 46.17 -14.55
N PHE A 778 -9.52 45.50 -13.95
CA PHE A 778 -9.48 44.06 -13.71
C PHE A 778 -9.53 43.24 -15.01
N GLY A 779 -10.35 43.65 -15.99
CA GLY A 779 -10.39 43.03 -17.31
C GLY A 779 -9.07 43.13 -18.05
N ALA A 780 -8.33 44.24 -17.89
CA ALA A 780 -6.99 44.37 -18.45
C ALA A 780 -5.95 43.51 -17.74
N THR A 781 -6.00 43.41 -16.39
CA THR A 781 -5.17 42.45 -15.65
C THR A 781 -5.40 41.03 -16.16
N ILE A 782 -6.67 40.62 -16.30
CA ILE A 782 -7.03 39.31 -16.83
C ILE A 782 -6.45 39.11 -18.23
N MET A 783 -6.52 40.09 -19.13
CA MET A 783 -5.99 39.95 -20.50
C MET A 783 -4.50 39.60 -20.54
N TYR A 784 -3.67 40.28 -19.73
CA TYR A 784 -2.22 40.02 -19.67
C TYR A 784 -1.87 38.73 -18.92
N VAL A 785 -2.61 38.40 -17.85
CA VAL A 785 -2.45 37.11 -17.16
C VAL A 785 -2.83 35.96 -18.10
N THR A 786 -3.92 36.08 -18.86
CA THR A 786 -4.34 35.09 -19.86
C THR A 786 -3.30 34.94 -20.97
N GLU A 787 -2.69 36.04 -21.45
CA GLU A 787 -1.58 35.98 -22.42
C GLU A 787 -0.40 35.18 -21.86
N SER A 788 -0.09 35.36 -20.57
CA SER A 788 0.99 34.64 -19.88
C SER A 788 0.68 33.16 -19.68
N ILE A 789 -0.57 32.81 -19.34
CA ILE A 789 -1.05 31.42 -19.27
C ILE A 789 -0.85 30.72 -20.61
N VAL A 790 -1.23 31.38 -21.72
CA VAL A 790 -1.09 30.83 -23.07
C VAL A 790 0.38 30.54 -23.39
N TYR A 791 1.29 31.49 -23.14
CA TYR A 791 2.72 31.26 -23.35
C TYR A 791 3.27 30.16 -22.44
N ALA A 792 2.89 30.12 -21.16
CA ALA A 792 3.36 29.14 -20.21
C ALA A 792 2.90 27.72 -20.56
N LEU A 793 1.64 27.54 -20.97
CA LEU A 793 1.10 26.24 -21.39
C LEU A 793 1.81 25.72 -22.66
N LEU A 794 1.88 26.54 -23.72
CA LEU A 794 2.54 26.16 -24.96
C LEU A 794 4.04 25.91 -24.77
N GLY A 795 4.70 26.83 -24.06
CA GLY A 795 6.14 26.76 -23.83
C GLY A 795 6.54 25.56 -22.97
N SER A 796 5.74 25.21 -21.97
CA SER A 796 5.94 24.00 -21.16
C SER A 796 5.73 22.73 -21.98
N ALA A 797 4.69 22.67 -22.81
CA ALA A 797 4.40 21.50 -23.64
C ALA A 797 5.51 21.24 -24.68
N ILE A 798 5.89 22.28 -25.43
CA ILE A 798 6.91 22.18 -26.47
C ILE A 798 8.31 22.02 -25.86
N GLY A 799 8.61 22.77 -24.79
CA GLY A 799 9.88 22.69 -24.09
C GLY A 799 10.13 21.30 -23.49
N TYR A 800 9.11 20.65 -22.95
CA TYR A 800 9.20 19.24 -22.53
C TYR A 800 9.64 18.32 -23.68
N PHE A 801 8.97 18.41 -24.84
CA PHE A 801 9.30 17.57 -26.00
C PHE A 801 10.73 17.80 -26.49
N ILE A 802 11.15 19.07 -26.55
CA ILE A 802 12.52 19.44 -26.96
C ILE A 802 13.54 18.95 -25.94
N GLY A 803 13.31 19.16 -24.64
CA GLY A 803 14.21 18.75 -23.57
C GLY A 803 14.41 17.22 -23.54
N PHE A 804 13.34 16.45 -23.71
CA PHE A 804 13.43 15.00 -23.84
C PHE A 804 14.21 14.57 -25.09
N THR A 805 13.93 15.19 -26.23
CA THR A 805 14.61 14.86 -27.49
C THR A 805 16.10 15.14 -27.40
N LEU A 806 16.47 16.28 -26.81
CA LEU A 806 17.86 16.67 -26.57
C LEU A 806 18.58 15.61 -25.72
N ASN A 807 17.96 15.19 -24.62
CA ASN A 807 18.47 14.14 -23.74
C ASN A 807 18.67 12.80 -24.46
N SER A 808 17.69 12.40 -25.29
CA SER A 808 17.76 11.16 -26.07
C SER A 808 18.91 11.18 -27.09
N VAL A 809 19.16 12.34 -27.73
CA VAL A 809 20.27 12.52 -28.66
C VAL A 809 21.62 12.51 -27.93
N LEU A 810 21.73 13.19 -26.78
CA LEU A 810 22.96 13.21 -25.97
C LEU A 810 23.36 11.82 -25.48
N LEU A 811 22.38 10.97 -25.16
CA LEU A 811 22.60 9.56 -24.87
C LEU A 811 23.15 8.78 -26.06
N GLN A 812 22.52 8.91 -27.23
CA GLN A 812 22.95 8.21 -28.44
C GLN A 812 24.37 8.59 -28.87
N LEU A 813 24.79 9.81 -28.55
CA LEU A 813 26.14 10.32 -28.80
C LEU A 813 27.16 9.93 -27.71
N ASN A 814 26.78 9.11 -26.72
CA ASN A 814 27.61 8.72 -25.56
C ASN A 814 28.22 9.90 -24.79
N MET A 815 27.56 11.07 -24.81
CA MET A 815 28.01 12.26 -24.07
C MET A 815 27.59 12.24 -22.60
N LEU A 816 26.73 11.30 -22.22
CA LEU A 816 26.24 11.10 -20.86
C LEU A 816 26.64 9.70 -20.36
N PRO A 817 26.86 9.50 -19.04
CA PRO A 817 27.20 8.20 -18.47
C PRO A 817 26.14 7.14 -18.77
N ALA A 818 26.55 5.88 -18.97
CA ALA A 818 25.63 4.77 -19.21
C ALA A 818 24.66 4.50 -18.03
N ASP A 819 25.07 4.89 -16.81
CA ASP A 819 24.28 4.78 -15.58
C ASP A 819 23.36 5.98 -15.34
N PHE A 820 23.36 6.97 -16.25
CA PHE A 820 22.48 8.13 -16.13
C PHE A 820 21.04 7.74 -16.48
N ALA A 821 20.22 7.53 -15.44
CA ALA A 821 18.81 7.22 -15.59
C ALA A 821 17.97 8.50 -15.82
N PHE A 822 17.28 8.54 -16.96
CA PHE A 822 16.37 9.63 -17.32
C PHE A 822 15.00 9.39 -16.69
N ASN A 823 14.66 10.13 -15.65
CA ASN A 823 13.30 10.07 -15.11
C ASN A 823 12.39 11.15 -15.72
N SER A 824 12.32 11.17 -17.05
CA SER A 824 11.51 12.09 -17.85
C SER A 824 10.00 11.81 -17.80
N ALA A 825 9.63 10.69 -17.19
CA ALA A 825 8.26 10.25 -16.92
C ALA A 825 8.00 10.20 -15.41
N SER A 826 8.43 11.24 -14.69
CA SER A 826 8.29 11.35 -13.23
C SER A 826 7.42 12.54 -12.82
N VAL A 827 6.78 12.42 -11.64
CA VAL A 827 6.08 13.50 -10.94
C VAL A 827 6.96 14.74 -10.75
N PHE A 828 8.28 14.56 -10.65
CA PHE A 828 9.25 15.64 -10.53
C PHE A 828 9.33 16.56 -11.75
N VAL A 829 9.09 16.02 -12.95
CA VAL A 829 8.97 16.84 -14.18
C VAL A 829 7.69 17.67 -14.12
N ILE A 830 6.59 17.10 -13.63
CA ILE A 830 5.33 17.82 -13.44
C ILE A 830 5.53 18.98 -12.47
N ALA A 831 6.18 18.75 -11.33
CA ALA A 831 6.48 19.78 -10.35
C ALA A 831 7.35 20.91 -10.95
N SER A 832 8.34 20.55 -11.76
CA SER A 832 9.20 21.51 -12.46
C SER A 832 8.42 22.35 -13.48
N LEU A 833 7.58 21.72 -14.32
CA LEU A 833 6.74 22.45 -15.28
C LEU A 833 5.69 23.32 -14.57
N ALA A 834 5.08 22.82 -13.49
CA ALA A 834 4.16 23.61 -12.66
C ALA A 834 4.86 24.82 -12.04
N ALA A 835 6.10 24.67 -11.56
CA ALA A 835 6.90 25.79 -11.07
C ALA A 835 7.16 26.84 -12.16
N ILE A 836 7.42 26.43 -13.41
CA ILE A 836 7.56 27.36 -14.55
C ILE A 836 6.25 28.11 -14.81
N VAL A 837 5.11 27.41 -14.82
CA VAL A 837 3.81 28.06 -15.00
C VAL A 837 3.53 29.05 -13.88
N ILE A 838 3.76 28.67 -12.62
CA ILE A 838 3.58 29.55 -11.45
C ILE A 838 4.53 30.76 -11.54
N ALA A 839 5.79 30.55 -11.91
CA ALA A 839 6.78 31.61 -12.04
C ALA A 839 6.42 32.58 -13.17
N ALA A 840 5.93 32.08 -14.31
CA ALA A 840 5.44 32.90 -15.41
C ALA A 840 4.24 33.74 -14.98
N LEU A 841 3.30 33.16 -14.20
CA LEU A 841 2.14 33.88 -13.67
C LEU A 841 2.54 34.93 -12.63
N ALA A 842 3.41 34.58 -11.69
CA ALA A 842 3.95 35.49 -10.69
C ALA A 842 4.66 36.67 -11.38
N SER A 843 5.47 36.37 -12.39
CA SER A 843 6.16 37.38 -13.19
C SER A 843 5.19 38.29 -13.96
N SER A 844 4.09 37.76 -14.48
CA SER A 844 3.07 38.54 -15.19
C SER A 844 2.25 39.46 -14.27
N SER A 845 2.24 39.18 -12.96
CA SER A 845 1.39 39.90 -11.99
C SER A 845 1.79 41.37 -11.86
N TYR A 846 3.09 41.68 -11.91
CA TYR A 846 3.58 43.05 -11.84
C TYR A 846 3.25 43.86 -13.12
N PRO A 847 3.61 43.41 -14.34
CA PRO A 847 3.20 44.07 -15.58
C PRO A 847 1.68 44.22 -15.72
N ALA A 848 0.90 43.20 -15.34
CA ALA A 848 -0.56 43.26 -15.37
C ALA A 848 -1.13 44.30 -14.40
N SER A 849 -0.48 44.50 -13.24
CA SER A 849 -0.81 45.57 -12.30
C SER A 849 -0.45 46.95 -12.84
N VAL A 850 0.67 47.08 -13.57
CA VAL A 850 1.06 48.33 -14.25
C VAL A 850 0.06 48.68 -15.36
N ALA A 851 -0.37 47.69 -16.15
CA ALA A 851 -1.39 47.87 -17.19
C ALA A 851 -2.74 48.32 -16.61
N ALA A 852 -3.17 47.73 -15.49
CA ALA A 852 -4.38 48.14 -14.79
C ALA A 852 -4.31 49.59 -14.29
N LYS A 853 -3.14 50.02 -13.78
CA LYS A 853 -2.91 51.40 -13.31
C LYS A 853 -2.92 52.42 -14.46
N LEU A 854 -2.57 52.02 -15.68
CA LEU A 854 -2.61 52.89 -16.86
C LEU A 854 -4.06 53.23 -17.29
N ILE A 855 -5.02 52.36 -17.01
CA ILE A 855 -6.44 52.51 -17.42
C ILE A 855 -7.20 53.49 -16.53
N THR A 856 -6.88 53.52 -15.23
CA THR A 856 -7.51 54.43 -14.26
C THR A 856 -6.42 55.18 -13.47
N PRO A 857 -6.07 56.41 -13.88
CA PRO A 857 -5.09 57.23 -13.14
C PRO A 857 -5.61 57.77 -11.79
N SER A 858 -6.86 57.48 -11.40
CA SER A 858 -7.41 57.81 -10.08
C SER A 858 -6.96 56.81 -8.99
N LEU A 859 -6.64 57.31 -7.79
CA LEU A 859 -6.30 56.49 -6.62
C LEU A 859 -7.45 55.53 -6.21
N GLU A 860 -8.69 55.87 -6.53
CA GLU A 860 -9.86 55.05 -6.26
C GLU A 860 -10.15 54.09 -7.43
N ARG A 861 -10.05 52.78 -7.17
CA ARG A 861 -10.24 51.68 -8.14
C ARG A 861 -11.72 51.37 -8.46
N ARG A 862 -12.64 52.10 -7.85
CA ARG A 862 -14.09 52.05 -8.07
C ARG A 862 -14.62 53.46 -7.92
N TRP A 863 -15.38 53.92 -8.90
CA TRP A 863 -16.12 55.17 -8.74
C TRP A 863 -17.12 55.01 -7.58
N LYS A 864 -16.97 55.83 -6.54
CA LYS A 864 -17.94 55.97 -5.46
C LYS A 864 -18.63 57.33 -5.65
N PRO A 865 -19.96 57.38 -5.58
CA PRO A 865 -20.66 58.65 -5.51
C PRO A 865 -20.09 59.47 -4.35
N PRO A 866 -19.74 60.75 -4.55
CA PRO A 866 -19.17 61.60 -3.49
C PRO A 866 -20.19 61.90 -2.39
N THR A 867 -21.45 61.49 -2.57
CA THR A 867 -22.58 61.72 -1.67
C THR A 867 -23.10 60.41 -1.08
N LYS A 868 -23.59 60.47 0.17
CA LYS A 868 -24.33 59.37 0.81
C LYS A 868 -25.83 59.65 0.75
N PRO A 869 -26.69 58.62 0.61
CA PRO A 869 -28.14 58.80 0.63
C PRO A 869 -28.60 59.43 1.95
N LYS A 870 -29.60 60.31 1.89
CA LYS A 870 -30.30 60.87 3.06
C LYS A 870 -31.74 60.35 3.04
N GLY A 871 -32.05 59.37 3.89
CA GLY A 871 -33.34 58.68 3.83
C GLY A 871 -33.51 57.93 2.50
N ASP A 872 -34.64 58.14 1.82
CA ASP A 872 -34.97 57.49 0.55
C ASP A 872 -34.44 58.25 -0.69
N GLU A 873 -33.82 59.42 -0.52
CA GLU A 873 -33.26 60.23 -1.61
C GLU A 873 -31.73 60.14 -1.67
N TRP A 874 -31.21 59.81 -2.85
CA TRP A 874 -29.78 59.82 -3.14
C TRP A 874 -29.46 60.76 -4.30
N THR A 875 -28.90 61.93 -3.98
CA THR A 875 -28.45 62.90 -4.97
C THR A 875 -27.02 62.58 -5.42
N ILE A 876 -26.87 62.06 -6.63
CA ILE A 876 -25.58 61.69 -7.22
C ILE A 876 -25.19 62.77 -8.24
N PRO A 877 -24.15 63.59 -7.98
CA PRO A 877 -23.69 64.56 -8.96
C PRO A 877 -23.02 63.83 -10.13
N LEU A 878 -23.62 63.93 -11.32
CA LEU A 878 -23.03 63.42 -12.55
C LEU A 878 -21.91 64.35 -13.03
N PRO A 879 -20.85 63.83 -13.66
CA PRO A 879 -19.75 64.63 -14.20
C PRO A 879 -20.15 65.45 -15.45
N LEU A 880 -21.43 65.47 -15.82
CA LEU A 880 -21.98 66.26 -16.91
C LEU A 880 -23.12 67.13 -16.37
N LYS A 881 -23.11 68.43 -16.67
CA LYS A 881 -24.29 69.29 -16.52
C LYS A 881 -25.09 69.20 -17.81
N ILE A 882 -26.22 68.52 -17.75
CA ILE A 882 -27.18 68.46 -18.85
C ILE A 882 -28.21 69.57 -18.58
N PRO A 883 -28.39 70.54 -19.49
CA PRO A 883 -29.25 71.70 -19.26
C PRO A 883 -30.75 71.38 -19.24
N SER A 884 -31.20 70.24 -19.79
CA SER A 884 -32.62 69.85 -19.77
C SER A 884 -32.83 68.34 -19.62
N LEU A 885 -33.99 67.95 -19.06
CA LEU A 885 -34.36 66.55 -18.82
C LEU A 885 -34.59 65.77 -20.13
N GLU A 886 -34.97 66.45 -21.21
CA GLU A 886 -35.25 65.82 -22.52
C GLU A 886 -33.99 65.27 -23.20
N GLU A 887 -32.81 65.77 -22.84
CA GLU A 887 -31.52 65.32 -23.38
C GLU A 887 -30.96 64.06 -22.69
N THR A 888 -31.71 63.45 -21.75
CA THR A 888 -31.25 62.27 -20.97
C THR A 888 -31.73 60.90 -21.49
N VAL A 889 -32.38 60.83 -22.65
CA VAL A 889 -32.88 59.57 -23.25
C VAL A 889 -31.84 58.88 -24.13
#